data_AF-Q09249-F1
#
_entry.id   AF-Q09249-F1
#
_cell.length_a   1.000
_cell.length_b   1.000
_cell.length_c   1.000
_cell.angle_alpha   90.00
_cell.angle_beta   90.00
_cell.angle_gamma   90.00
#
_symmetry.space_group_name_H-M   'P 1'
#
loop_
_entity.id
_entity.type
_entity.pdbx_description
1 polymer ?
#
loop_
_entity_poly.entity_id
_entity_poly.type
_entity_poly.pdbx_seq_one_letter_code
_entity_poly.pdbx_strand_id
1 'polypeptide(L)'
;MADLLDKIMGSSSSNRIPKRDNRMNQDKDEPTSKRSAPMFSTPKSTTPIGRDSFATMDTMNVQMNMFPVDIKDMPHKIQRFQVDVIVCSSNGKQINANLGVLAAKGDVNSHNRRLAQYYIMRTVHDKLLVKFSGKSHHFLAYDCAATLYLPEGVYTGDDQEEVTLTIDDFPKEEWKFVSKLSRRKDDSYLVVLKPAGFVYTQGEVAQEEANRMELTRIIEIVTSQKLNNEDYLQFGNATFPRLSPPHSEPDAISEIRSGFAKVSRLSQNGGGKAFMTVDTKISPFYKDTSVIKFSSNKLSEMKGGGGGRGGYGRSDSRDSRGGYRGGRSDSRDFRGVYGNRGGNDRYRDESRGRRDMYDSRRDSGSSNGADYSPSDAAELEHAFGERGNTKRCIEEALKGLDVECTHLKGNLIRVSSIAENNAENTSFMMKDDKGEREVTVAEYFLLQYNIKLKYPRLPLVVSKRFKHESFFPMELLRIAPGQRIKVNKMSPTVQSAMTGRNASMPQHHVKLVQDILRDNLKLEQNKYMDAFGIKLMSTEPIQMTAKLLPPAQIKFKGQTYMPDMSRPAFRTQDKFVEPARIRKIGIVVFDNCIQMRQAEDFCDKLSNFCRDNGITVEKDSRDWSIRELNSSDSVAIQNLMKKWLDDRVDILVGIAREKKPDVHDILKYFEESIGLQTIQLCQQTVDKMMGGQGGRQTIDNVMRKFNLKCGGTNFFVEIPNAVRGKAVCSNNETLRKKLLEHVQFIGFEISHGASRTLFDRSRSQMDGEPSVVGVSYSLTNSTQLGGFTYLQTQKEYKLQKLDEFFPKCVRSYKEHSKTLPTRIVIYRVGAGEGNFNRVKEEVEEMRRTFDKIQPGYRPHLVVIIAQRASHARVFPSCISGNRATDQNIPSGTCVENVLTSYGYDEFILSSQTPLIGTVRPCKYTILVNDAKWSKNELMHLTYFRAFGHQVSYQPPSVPDVLYAAENLAKRGRNNYKIHQRYVNLQAVENRIIKDHSELINEDMREELAAAIVDEMSVAMNGMTIPKRNFWA
;
A
#
# COMPACT_ATOMS: atom_id res chain seq x y z
N MET A 1 -8.72 -44.94 -13.79
CA MET A 1 -8.86 -43.81 -12.84
C MET A 1 -10.33 -43.44 -12.54
N ALA A 2 -11.31 -43.86 -13.34
CA ALA A 2 -12.72 -43.81 -12.97
C ALA A 2 -13.15 -44.94 -12.00
N ASP A 3 -12.41 -46.04 -11.89
CA ASP A 3 -12.74 -47.20 -11.01
C ASP A 3 -12.17 -47.16 -9.58
N LEU A 4 -11.61 -46.02 -9.13
CA LEU A 4 -11.03 -45.91 -7.77
C LEU A 4 -11.84 -45.04 -6.80
N LEU A 5 -12.92 -44.39 -7.25
CA LEU A 5 -13.76 -43.52 -6.43
C LEU A 5 -15.04 -44.19 -5.90
N ASP A 6 -15.41 -45.36 -6.42
CA ASP A 6 -16.61 -46.10 -6.01
C ASP A 6 -16.43 -47.06 -4.82
N LYS A 7 -15.21 -47.14 -4.26
CA LYS A 7 -14.87 -48.05 -3.15
C LYS A 7 -14.83 -47.40 -1.76
N ILE A 8 -15.12 -46.10 -1.64
CA ILE A 8 -15.04 -45.39 -0.35
C ILE A 8 -16.42 -45.05 0.22
N MET A 9 -17.53 -45.27 -0.52
CA MET A 9 -18.86 -44.85 -0.07
C MET A 9 -19.94 -45.90 -0.32
N GLY A 10 -20.17 -46.76 0.67
CA GLY A 10 -21.38 -47.57 0.85
C GLY A 10 -21.24 -48.41 2.13
N SER A 11 -22.24 -48.73 2.93
CA SER A 11 -23.62 -48.30 3.20
C SER A 11 -24.16 -49.33 4.23
N SER A 12 -25.40 -49.14 4.71
CA SER A 12 -26.22 -50.05 5.55
C SER A 12 -26.05 -49.89 7.07
N SER A 13 -27.07 -49.98 7.93
CA SER A 13 -28.53 -49.81 7.83
C SER A 13 -29.10 -50.02 9.24
N SER A 14 -30.03 -49.16 9.66
CA SER A 14 -31.17 -49.36 10.58
C SER A 14 -31.11 -50.39 11.74
N ASN A 15 -31.38 -49.94 12.98
CA ASN A 15 -32.54 -50.44 13.75
C ASN A 15 -32.85 -49.64 15.04
N ARG A 16 -34.15 -49.28 15.15
CA ARG A 16 -35.05 -49.28 16.33
C ARG A 16 -34.98 -48.19 17.44
N ILE A 17 -36.14 -47.52 17.52
CA ILE A 17 -36.79 -46.56 18.46
C ILE A 17 -37.16 -47.30 19.80
N PRO A 18 -37.41 -46.69 21.00
CA PRO A 18 -38.53 -45.76 21.18
C PRO A 18 -38.60 -44.69 22.30
N LYS A 19 -39.60 -43.81 22.07
CA LYS A 19 -40.17 -42.69 22.84
C LYS A 19 -40.71 -43.04 24.25
N ARG A 20 -40.78 -42.03 25.12
CA ARG A 20 -41.81 -41.73 26.15
C ARG A 20 -41.60 -40.25 26.58
N ASP A 21 -42.51 -39.30 26.40
CA ASP A 21 -43.86 -39.04 26.94
C ASP A 21 -43.87 -37.95 28.05
N ASN A 22 -44.47 -36.83 27.68
CA ASN A 22 -45.27 -35.83 28.42
C ASN A 22 -45.34 -35.84 29.96
N ARG A 23 -45.25 -34.63 30.55
CA ARG A 23 -46.32 -34.06 31.43
C ARG A 23 -46.19 -32.54 31.63
N MET A 24 -47.36 -31.90 31.65
CA MET A 24 -47.65 -30.47 31.79
C MET A 24 -47.78 -30.03 33.26
N ASN A 25 -47.62 -28.72 33.52
CA ASN A 25 -48.47 -27.81 34.34
C ASN A 25 -47.77 -26.42 34.32
N GLN A 26 -48.29 -25.35 33.69
CA GLN A 26 -49.43 -24.46 34.02
C GLN A 26 -49.41 -23.89 35.45
N ASP A 27 -49.06 -22.59 35.58
CA ASP A 27 -49.95 -21.46 35.99
C ASP A 27 -49.12 -20.14 36.00
N LYS A 28 -49.45 -19.16 35.16
CA LYS A 28 -50.25 -17.92 35.39
C LYS A 28 -49.52 -16.79 36.15
N ASP A 29 -49.20 -15.71 35.44
CA ASP A 29 -49.69 -14.35 35.71
C ASP A 29 -49.13 -13.31 34.69
N GLU A 30 -50.03 -12.45 34.20
CA GLU A 30 -49.84 -11.23 33.39
C GLU A 30 -50.09 -9.99 34.30
N PRO A 31 -49.99 -8.69 33.90
CA PRO A 31 -49.32 -8.04 32.75
C PRO A 31 -48.63 -6.65 33.05
N THR A 32 -47.98 -6.09 32.02
CA THR A 32 -47.71 -4.66 31.72
C THR A 32 -46.77 -3.80 32.59
N SER A 33 -45.69 -3.25 31.99
CA SER A 33 -45.48 -1.79 31.85
C SER A 33 -44.27 -1.42 30.98
N LYS A 34 -44.39 -0.25 30.34
CA LYS A 34 -43.42 0.44 29.46
C LYS A 34 -42.17 0.90 30.24
N ARG A 35 -40.96 0.72 29.69
CA ARG A 35 -39.94 1.79 29.48
C ARG A 35 -38.54 1.24 29.15
N SER A 36 -37.85 2.03 28.32
CA SER A 36 -36.40 2.14 28.10
C SER A 36 -35.65 0.95 27.49
N ALA A 37 -35.21 1.15 26.24
CA ALA A 37 -34.13 0.43 25.59
C ALA A 37 -32.83 0.49 26.43
N PRO A 38 -32.08 -0.60 26.61
CA PRO A 38 -30.79 -0.53 27.27
C PRO A 38 -29.66 -0.27 26.28
N MET A 39 -28.80 0.67 26.67
CA MET A 39 -27.47 0.90 26.14
C MET A 39 -26.67 -0.41 26.05
N PHE A 40 -25.85 -0.51 25.00
CA PHE A 40 -24.89 -1.57 24.76
C PHE A 40 -24.05 -1.87 26.01
N SER A 41 -24.31 -3.00 26.66
CA SER A 41 -23.31 -3.67 27.47
C SER A 41 -22.39 -4.45 26.53
N THR A 42 -21.12 -4.07 26.53
CA THR A 42 -20.04 -4.90 26.00
C THR A 42 -20.10 -6.27 26.69
N PRO A 43 -19.87 -7.39 25.99
CA PRO A 43 -19.71 -8.66 26.67
C PRO A 43 -18.50 -8.52 27.58
N LYS A 44 -18.73 -8.57 28.89
CA LYS A 44 -17.67 -8.75 29.87
C LYS A 44 -17.04 -10.11 29.55
N SER A 45 -15.95 -10.09 28.77
CA SER A 45 -14.98 -11.18 28.75
C SER A 45 -14.29 -11.19 30.11
N THR A 46 -15.00 -11.66 31.13
CA THR A 46 -14.41 -12.15 32.36
C THR A 46 -14.05 -13.60 32.14
N THR A 47 -13.02 -13.84 31.31
CA THR A 47 -12.16 -15.00 31.56
C THR A 47 -11.60 -14.79 32.96
N PRO A 48 -11.69 -15.78 33.87
CA PRO A 48 -11.07 -15.66 35.18
C PRO A 48 -9.60 -15.26 34.97
N ILE A 49 -9.10 -14.29 35.74
CA ILE A 49 -7.68 -13.97 35.76
C ILE A 49 -6.96 -15.27 36.10
N GLY A 50 -6.45 -15.97 35.09
CA GLY A 50 -5.44 -16.98 35.32
C GLY A 50 -4.32 -16.25 36.04
N ARG A 51 -3.92 -16.74 37.21
CA ARG A 51 -2.86 -16.14 38.03
C ARG A 51 -1.51 -15.99 37.30
N ASP A 52 -1.42 -16.35 36.02
CA ASP A 52 -0.24 -16.34 35.17
C ASP A 52 -0.44 -15.53 33.86
N SER A 53 -0.98 -14.32 33.93
CA SER A 53 -1.13 -13.40 32.78
C SER A 53 -0.85 -11.95 33.17
N PHE A 54 -0.71 -11.06 32.19
CA PHE A 54 -0.54 -9.62 32.40
C PHE A 54 -1.78 -8.97 33.02
N ALA A 55 -1.57 -8.03 33.94
CA ALA A 55 -2.61 -7.23 34.54
C ALA A 55 -3.09 -6.12 33.58
N THR A 56 -4.38 -5.79 33.64
CA THR A 56 -4.89 -4.59 32.96
C THR A 56 -4.42 -3.36 33.73
N MET A 57 -3.45 -2.62 33.16
CA MET A 57 -2.84 -1.47 33.83
C MET A 57 -3.74 -0.24 33.88
N ASP A 58 -4.33 0.08 32.73
CA ASP A 58 -5.19 1.24 32.52
C ASP A 58 -6.08 1.03 31.28
N THR A 59 -7.14 1.81 31.18
CA THR A 59 -8.07 1.79 30.04
C THR A 59 -8.38 3.20 29.61
N MET A 60 -8.66 3.40 28.33
CA MET A 60 -9.11 4.69 27.81
C MET A 60 -10.32 4.52 26.89
N ASN A 61 -11.21 5.51 26.92
CA ASN A 61 -12.28 5.59 25.94
C ASN A 61 -11.73 6.11 24.62
N VAL A 62 -12.02 5.36 23.56
CA VAL A 62 -11.64 5.66 22.20
C VAL A 62 -12.86 5.67 21.30
N GLN A 63 -12.74 6.34 20.17
CA GLN A 63 -13.66 6.24 19.07
C GLN A 63 -12.96 5.67 17.84
N MET A 64 -13.68 4.91 17.03
CA MET A 64 -13.18 4.36 15.77
C MET A 64 -14.00 4.89 14.61
N ASN A 65 -13.36 5.08 13.45
CA ASN A 65 -14.02 5.50 12.19
C ASN A 65 -14.91 4.41 11.57
N MET A 66 -15.68 3.73 12.41
CA MET A 66 -16.63 2.68 12.09
C MET A 66 -18.03 3.14 12.47
N PHE A 67 -18.98 2.92 11.57
CA PHE A 67 -20.36 3.37 11.70
C PHE A 67 -21.29 2.16 11.67
N PRO A 68 -22.13 1.97 12.69
CA PRO A 68 -23.05 0.84 12.75
C PRO A 68 -24.16 0.96 11.70
N VAL A 69 -24.42 -0.16 11.03
CA VAL A 69 -25.45 -0.30 9.99
C VAL A 69 -26.38 -1.44 10.40
N ASP A 70 -27.68 -1.15 10.44
CA ASP A 70 -28.73 -2.13 10.67
C ASP A 70 -29.12 -2.76 9.34
N ILE A 71 -29.12 -4.09 9.31
CA ILE A 71 -29.49 -4.91 8.15
C ILE A 71 -30.58 -5.93 8.51
N LYS A 72 -31.25 -5.78 9.66
CA LYS A 72 -32.29 -6.73 10.10
C LYS A 72 -33.52 -6.73 9.18
N ASP A 73 -33.83 -5.58 8.58
CA ASP A 73 -34.98 -5.38 7.70
C ASP A 73 -34.64 -5.75 6.24
N MET A 74 -33.43 -6.27 5.98
CA MET A 74 -33.09 -6.75 4.64
C MET A 74 -33.99 -7.93 4.24
N PRO A 75 -34.38 -8.03 2.95
CA PRO A 75 -35.12 -9.17 2.42
C PRO A 75 -34.43 -10.50 2.76
N HIS A 76 -35.19 -11.49 3.23
CA HIS A 76 -34.66 -12.78 3.69
C HIS A 76 -33.78 -13.46 2.62
N LYS A 77 -34.24 -13.43 1.36
CA LYS A 77 -33.48 -13.88 0.20
C LYS A 77 -33.25 -12.73 -0.78
N ILE A 78 -32.03 -12.70 -1.31
CA ILE A 78 -31.62 -11.80 -2.37
C ILE A 78 -31.17 -12.68 -3.53
N GLN A 79 -31.87 -12.57 -4.66
CA GLN A 79 -31.53 -13.28 -5.88
C GLN A 79 -30.28 -12.67 -6.50
N ARG A 80 -29.32 -13.53 -6.84
CA ARG A 80 -28.08 -13.18 -7.51
C ARG A 80 -28.21 -13.49 -8.99
N PHE A 81 -27.73 -12.60 -9.84
CA PHE A 81 -27.65 -12.77 -11.29
C PHE A 81 -26.20 -12.62 -11.75
N GLN A 82 -25.79 -13.50 -12.65
CA GLN A 82 -24.65 -13.26 -13.52
C GLN A 82 -25.08 -12.31 -14.64
N VAL A 83 -24.29 -11.27 -14.85
CA VAL A 83 -24.49 -10.29 -15.92
C VAL A 83 -23.34 -10.41 -16.89
N ASP A 84 -23.63 -10.62 -18.17
CA ASP A 84 -22.66 -10.54 -19.25
C ASP A 84 -22.98 -9.34 -20.14
N VAL A 85 -21.99 -8.50 -20.41
CA VAL A 85 -22.10 -7.37 -21.33
C VAL A 85 -21.19 -7.61 -22.52
N ILE A 86 -21.78 -7.93 -23.66
CA ILE A 86 -21.09 -8.30 -24.89
C ILE A 86 -21.15 -7.10 -25.84
N VAL A 87 -19.98 -6.58 -26.18
CA VAL A 87 -19.83 -5.56 -27.22
C VAL A 87 -19.92 -6.24 -28.57
N CYS A 88 -20.90 -5.84 -29.38
CA CYS A 88 -21.15 -6.35 -30.73
C CYS A 88 -20.74 -5.27 -31.75
N SER A 89 -19.58 -5.46 -32.38
CA SER A 89 -19.12 -4.53 -33.41
C SER A 89 -19.83 -4.75 -34.75
N SER A 90 -19.91 -3.69 -35.56
CA SER A 90 -20.48 -3.70 -36.92
C SER A 90 -19.86 -4.73 -37.87
N ASN A 91 -18.63 -5.19 -37.58
CA ASN A 91 -17.94 -6.24 -38.32
C ASN A 91 -18.19 -7.68 -37.78
N GLY A 92 -19.21 -7.88 -36.94
CA GLY A 92 -19.58 -9.17 -36.36
C GLY A 92 -18.72 -9.63 -35.19
N LYS A 93 -17.69 -8.88 -34.80
CA LYS A 93 -16.84 -9.25 -33.66
C LYS A 93 -17.58 -9.03 -32.34
N GLN A 94 -17.64 -10.07 -31.51
CA GLN A 94 -18.20 -10.01 -30.17
C GLN A 94 -17.11 -10.07 -29.10
N ILE A 95 -17.17 -9.20 -28.10
CA ILE A 95 -16.21 -9.21 -26.99
C ILE A 95 -16.95 -8.98 -25.68
N ASN A 96 -16.84 -9.91 -24.74
CA ASN A 96 -17.39 -9.74 -23.40
C ASN A 96 -16.55 -8.71 -22.61
N ALA A 97 -17.19 -7.61 -22.22
CA ALA A 97 -16.61 -6.50 -21.46
C ALA A 97 -16.12 -6.91 -20.07
N ASN A 98 -16.62 -8.03 -19.54
CA ASN A 98 -16.27 -8.53 -18.21
C ASN A 98 -14.93 -9.29 -18.21
N LEU A 99 -14.51 -9.84 -19.35
CA LEU A 99 -13.26 -10.60 -19.49
C LEU A 99 -11.99 -9.70 -19.51
N GLY A 100 -12.13 -8.39 -19.32
CA GLY A 100 -11.00 -7.47 -19.16
C GLY A 100 -10.18 -7.20 -20.42
N VAL A 101 -10.58 -7.77 -21.58
CA VAL A 101 -9.85 -7.66 -22.86
C VAL A 101 -10.04 -6.29 -23.53
N LEU A 102 -11.15 -5.59 -23.24
CA LEU A 102 -11.55 -4.38 -23.98
C LEU A 102 -10.87 -3.06 -23.54
N ALA A 103 -10.30 -2.97 -22.34
CA ALA A 103 -9.84 -1.69 -21.79
C ALA A 103 -8.34 -1.64 -21.48
N ALA A 104 -7.65 -0.68 -22.10
CA ALA A 104 -6.29 -0.33 -21.71
C ALA A 104 -6.23 0.02 -20.21
N LYS A 105 -5.36 -0.65 -19.45
CA LYS A 105 -5.17 -0.38 -18.00
C LYS A 105 -4.96 1.13 -17.75
N GLY A 106 -5.66 1.68 -16.79
CA GLY A 106 -5.56 3.09 -16.41
C GLY A 106 -6.71 3.51 -15.51
N ASP A 107 -6.46 4.48 -14.65
CA ASP A 107 -7.43 4.96 -13.67
C ASP A 107 -8.67 5.54 -14.35
N VAL A 108 -8.49 6.42 -15.34
CA VAL A 108 -9.57 7.02 -16.13
C VAL A 108 -10.41 5.96 -16.86
N ASN A 109 -9.76 4.98 -17.49
CA ASN A 109 -10.47 3.89 -18.18
C ASN A 109 -11.26 3.01 -17.21
N SER A 110 -10.72 2.76 -16.01
CA SER A 110 -11.40 1.95 -14.99
C SER A 110 -12.66 2.65 -14.48
N HIS A 111 -12.59 3.96 -14.26
CA HIS A 111 -13.73 4.78 -13.87
C HIS A 111 -14.77 4.86 -15.01
N ASN A 112 -14.35 5.17 -16.24
CA ASN A 112 -15.25 5.24 -17.40
C ASN A 112 -15.97 3.92 -17.64
N ARG A 113 -15.28 2.77 -17.50
CA ARG A 113 -15.90 1.44 -17.63
C ARG A 113 -16.99 1.23 -16.59
N ARG A 114 -16.74 1.64 -15.34
CA ARG A 114 -17.73 1.51 -14.26
C ARG A 114 -18.98 2.34 -14.55
N LEU A 115 -18.83 3.58 -15.00
CA LEU A 115 -19.96 4.43 -15.39
C LEU A 115 -20.72 3.86 -16.59
N ALA A 116 -20.01 3.41 -17.63
CA ALA A 116 -20.62 2.77 -18.79
C ALA A 116 -21.46 1.55 -18.39
N GLN A 117 -20.91 0.67 -17.54
CA GLN A 117 -21.62 -0.50 -17.02
C GLN A 117 -22.86 -0.10 -16.21
N TYR A 118 -22.75 0.93 -15.37
CA TYR A 118 -23.89 1.45 -14.61
C TYR A 118 -25.01 1.96 -15.53
N TYR A 119 -24.68 2.77 -16.55
CA TYR A 119 -25.68 3.29 -17.49
C TYR A 119 -26.31 2.17 -18.32
N ILE A 120 -25.51 1.22 -18.82
CA ILE A 120 -26.03 0.02 -19.51
C ILE A 120 -27.07 -0.68 -18.65
N MET A 121 -26.77 -0.94 -17.38
CA MET A 121 -27.70 -1.66 -16.51
C MET A 121 -28.96 -0.86 -16.17
N ARG A 122 -28.85 0.48 -16.05
CA ARG A 122 -30.01 1.34 -15.88
C ARG A 122 -30.92 1.30 -17.12
N THR A 123 -30.34 1.35 -18.31
CA THR A 123 -31.10 1.24 -19.57
C THR A 123 -31.75 -0.14 -19.73
N VAL A 124 -31.06 -1.23 -19.35
CA VAL A 124 -31.64 -2.59 -19.30
C VAL A 124 -32.82 -2.63 -18.36
N HIS A 125 -32.68 -2.09 -17.15
CA HIS A 125 -33.77 -1.96 -16.19
C HIS A 125 -34.97 -1.23 -16.79
N ASP A 126 -34.75 -0.09 -17.43
CA ASP A 126 -35.82 0.73 -17.98
C ASP A 126 -36.54 0.02 -19.15
N LYS A 127 -35.81 -0.71 -20.02
CA LYS A 127 -36.41 -1.56 -21.07
C LYS A 127 -37.21 -2.73 -20.51
N LEU A 128 -36.76 -3.30 -19.40
CA LEU A 128 -37.37 -4.48 -18.77
C LEU A 128 -38.23 -4.12 -17.56
N LEU A 129 -38.70 -2.88 -17.44
CA LEU A 129 -39.35 -2.37 -16.22
C LEU A 129 -40.50 -3.25 -15.74
N VAL A 130 -41.28 -3.82 -16.67
CA VAL A 130 -42.37 -4.77 -16.37
C VAL A 130 -41.84 -6.06 -15.73
N LYS A 131 -40.74 -6.61 -16.25
CA LYS A 131 -40.05 -7.80 -15.68
C LYS A 131 -39.38 -7.48 -14.34
N PHE A 132 -39.09 -6.22 -14.04
CA PHE A 132 -38.68 -5.75 -12.72
C PHE A 132 -39.87 -5.34 -11.83
N SER A 133 -41.07 -5.86 -12.11
CA SER A 133 -42.31 -5.61 -11.34
C SER A 133 -42.67 -4.13 -11.17
N GLY A 134 -42.25 -3.28 -12.13
CA GLY A 134 -42.42 -1.83 -12.06
C GLY A 134 -41.63 -1.15 -10.93
N LYS A 135 -40.73 -1.87 -10.26
CA LYS A 135 -39.88 -1.31 -9.20
C LYS A 135 -38.85 -0.38 -9.81
N SER A 136 -38.39 0.59 -9.01
CA SER A 136 -37.36 1.53 -9.44
C SER A 136 -35.99 0.84 -9.50
N HIS A 137 -35.08 1.38 -10.33
CA HIS A 137 -33.69 0.92 -10.43
C HIS A 137 -32.94 0.92 -9.09
N HIS A 138 -33.44 1.60 -8.06
CA HIS A 138 -32.89 1.57 -6.71
C HIS A 138 -32.91 0.17 -6.05
N PHE A 139 -33.73 -0.76 -6.55
CA PHE A 139 -33.73 -2.17 -6.12
C PHE A 139 -32.59 -2.99 -6.74
N LEU A 140 -31.77 -2.39 -7.62
CA LEU A 140 -30.62 -3.05 -8.24
C LEU A 140 -29.36 -2.76 -7.45
N ALA A 141 -28.75 -3.80 -6.90
CA ALA A 141 -27.39 -3.76 -6.40
C ALA A 141 -26.45 -4.37 -7.45
N TYR A 142 -25.97 -3.53 -8.37
CA TYR A 142 -25.06 -3.95 -9.43
C TYR A 142 -23.62 -3.55 -9.12
N ASP A 143 -22.69 -4.50 -9.21
CA ASP A 143 -21.27 -4.28 -8.95
C ASP A 143 -20.53 -3.53 -10.09
N CYS A 144 -21.27 -3.18 -11.16
CA CYS A 144 -20.75 -2.57 -12.39
C CYS A 144 -19.68 -3.44 -13.08
N ALA A 145 -19.83 -4.76 -12.98
CA ALA A 145 -19.03 -5.74 -13.67
C ALA A 145 -19.87 -6.96 -14.08
N ALA A 146 -20.00 -7.96 -13.20
CA ALA A 146 -20.52 -9.27 -13.58
C ALA A 146 -21.64 -9.78 -12.67
N THR A 147 -22.00 -9.04 -11.62
CA THR A 147 -22.94 -9.53 -10.61
C THR A 147 -23.97 -8.48 -10.25
N LEU A 148 -25.24 -8.84 -10.43
CA LEU A 148 -26.41 -8.06 -10.01
C LEU A 148 -27.12 -8.80 -8.87
N TYR A 149 -27.61 -8.05 -7.89
CA TYR A 149 -28.43 -8.58 -6.80
C TYR A 149 -29.75 -7.83 -6.72
N LEU A 150 -30.82 -8.58 -6.46
CA LEU A 150 -32.20 -8.09 -6.38
C LEU A 150 -32.91 -8.78 -5.20
N PRO A 151 -33.73 -8.07 -4.41
CA PRO A 151 -34.65 -8.73 -3.48
C PRO A 151 -35.52 -9.78 -4.19
N GLU A 152 -35.76 -10.92 -3.53
CA GLU A 152 -36.65 -11.97 -4.07
C GLU A 152 -38.02 -11.37 -4.44
N GLY A 153 -38.54 -11.75 -5.62
CA GLY A 153 -39.83 -11.27 -6.14
C GLY A 153 -39.78 -9.92 -6.87
N VAL A 154 -38.64 -9.22 -6.93
CA VAL A 154 -38.52 -8.00 -7.74
C VAL A 154 -38.47 -8.33 -9.24
N TYR A 155 -37.74 -9.37 -9.61
CA TYR A 155 -37.63 -9.83 -10.99
C TYR A 155 -38.58 -11.02 -11.24
N THR A 156 -39.37 -10.93 -12.30
CA THR A 156 -40.37 -11.91 -12.72
C THR A 156 -40.14 -12.40 -14.16
N GLY A 157 -38.97 -12.12 -14.73
CA GLY A 157 -38.59 -12.60 -16.07
C GLY A 157 -38.11 -14.05 -16.10
N ASP A 158 -37.60 -14.43 -17.27
CA ASP A 158 -37.24 -15.81 -17.60
C ASP A 158 -35.89 -16.25 -16.97
N ASP A 159 -35.55 -17.54 -17.10
CA ASP A 159 -34.29 -18.10 -16.61
C ASP A 159 -33.04 -17.56 -17.34
N GLN A 160 -33.22 -16.89 -18.48
CA GLN A 160 -32.18 -16.12 -19.15
C GLN A 160 -32.83 -15.00 -19.95
N GLU A 161 -32.38 -13.77 -19.73
CA GLU A 161 -32.85 -12.60 -20.47
C GLU A 161 -31.75 -12.03 -21.34
N GLU A 162 -32.08 -11.65 -22.57
CA GLU A 162 -31.16 -11.01 -23.49
C GLU A 162 -31.74 -9.67 -23.95
N VAL A 163 -30.96 -8.59 -23.77
CA VAL A 163 -31.34 -7.25 -24.19
C VAL A 163 -30.26 -6.68 -25.06
N THR A 164 -30.63 -6.31 -26.29
CA THR A 164 -29.73 -5.56 -27.18
C THR A 164 -29.96 -4.07 -27.02
N LEU A 165 -28.87 -3.33 -26.85
CA LEU A 165 -28.85 -1.88 -26.76
C LEU A 165 -28.07 -1.26 -27.93
N THR A 166 -28.59 -0.16 -28.46
CA THR A 166 -27.94 0.67 -29.48
C THR A 166 -27.72 2.08 -28.96
N ILE A 167 -27.09 2.94 -29.77
CA ILE A 167 -26.90 4.37 -29.45
C ILE A 167 -28.21 5.09 -29.09
N ASP A 168 -29.33 4.70 -29.74
CA ASP A 168 -30.63 5.37 -29.59
C ASP A 168 -31.27 5.12 -28.21
N ASP A 169 -30.78 4.11 -27.48
CA ASP A 169 -31.25 3.78 -26.14
C ASP A 169 -30.64 4.67 -25.05
N PHE A 170 -29.69 5.54 -25.38
CA PHE A 170 -28.95 6.34 -24.41
C PHE A 170 -29.08 7.84 -24.65
N PRO A 171 -29.26 8.64 -23.58
CA PRO A 171 -29.01 10.07 -23.63
C PRO A 171 -27.56 10.35 -24.08
N LYS A 172 -27.36 11.43 -24.84
CA LYS A 172 -26.06 11.80 -25.42
C LYS A 172 -24.93 11.88 -24.38
N GLU A 173 -25.21 12.38 -23.18
CA GLU A 173 -24.24 12.52 -22.10
C GLU A 173 -23.80 11.16 -21.53
N GLU A 174 -24.69 10.17 -21.50
CA GLU A 174 -24.38 8.83 -21.00
C GLU A 174 -23.69 8.00 -22.08
N TRP A 175 -24.13 8.15 -23.34
CA TRP A 175 -23.51 7.50 -24.48
C TRP A 175 -22.02 7.84 -24.61
N LYS A 176 -21.61 9.05 -24.21
CA LYS A 176 -20.20 9.46 -24.14
C LYS A 176 -19.34 8.53 -23.28
N PHE A 177 -19.92 7.89 -22.26
CA PHE A 177 -19.21 6.89 -21.44
C PHE A 177 -19.36 5.49 -22.01
N VAL A 178 -20.57 5.12 -22.44
CA VAL A 178 -20.86 3.79 -23.00
C VAL A 178 -20.00 3.51 -24.23
N SER A 179 -19.97 4.44 -25.20
CA SER A 179 -19.15 4.33 -26.43
C SER A 179 -17.64 4.18 -26.17
N LYS A 180 -17.13 4.55 -24.98
CA LYS A 180 -15.71 4.36 -24.64
C LYS A 180 -15.35 2.90 -24.34
N LEU A 181 -16.32 2.01 -24.11
CA LEU A 181 -16.07 0.58 -23.92
C LEU A 181 -15.48 -0.06 -25.18
N SER A 182 -16.08 0.20 -26.33
CA SER A 182 -15.59 -0.28 -27.64
C SER A 182 -14.66 0.70 -28.35
N ARG A 183 -14.77 2.00 -28.01
CA ARG A 183 -14.20 3.14 -28.75
C ARG A 183 -14.71 3.26 -30.19
N ARG A 184 -15.88 2.68 -30.48
CA ARG A 184 -16.59 2.73 -31.76
C ARG A 184 -18.00 3.26 -31.51
N LYS A 185 -18.49 4.14 -32.39
CA LYS A 185 -19.76 4.85 -32.19
C LYS A 185 -20.98 4.03 -32.59
N ASP A 186 -20.76 2.98 -33.35
CA ASP A 186 -21.71 2.17 -34.10
C ASP A 186 -21.84 0.75 -33.53
N ASP A 187 -21.10 0.44 -32.45
CA ASP A 187 -21.20 -0.83 -31.76
C ASP A 187 -22.50 -0.91 -30.93
N SER A 188 -23.14 -2.07 -30.96
CA SER A 188 -24.27 -2.41 -30.07
C SER A 188 -23.80 -3.22 -28.87
N TYR A 189 -24.65 -3.33 -27.85
CA TYR A 189 -24.34 -4.05 -26.61
C TYR A 189 -25.42 -5.09 -26.34
N LEU A 190 -25.04 -6.37 -26.36
CA LEU A 190 -25.89 -7.47 -25.92
C LEU A 190 -25.65 -7.69 -24.43
N VAL A 191 -26.68 -7.50 -23.62
CA VAL A 191 -26.66 -7.75 -22.18
C VAL A 191 -27.43 -9.03 -21.90
N VAL A 192 -26.78 -9.96 -21.20
CA VAL A 192 -27.37 -11.24 -20.80
C VAL A 192 -27.49 -11.29 -19.28
N LEU A 193 -28.70 -11.53 -18.77
CA LEU A 193 -28.98 -11.72 -17.35
C LEU A 193 -29.32 -13.19 -17.09
N LYS A 194 -28.57 -13.83 -16.18
CA LYS A 194 -28.78 -15.23 -15.79
C LYS A 194 -28.91 -15.36 -14.28
N PRO A 195 -30.02 -15.88 -13.73
CA PRO A 195 -30.10 -16.24 -12.32
C PRO A 195 -28.95 -17.17 -11.92
N ALA A 196 -28.29 -16.86 -10.81
CA ALA A 196 -27.07 -17.53 -10.34
C ALA A 196 -27.17 -17.92 -8.85
N GLY A 197 -28.39 -18.17 -8.37
CA GLY A 197 -28.69 -18.58 -6.99
C GLY A 197 -29.13 -17.43 -6.08
N PHE A 198 -29.05 -17.67 -4.77
CA PHE A 198 -29.54 -16.76 -3.73
C PHE A 198 -28.47 -16.47 -2.68
N VAL A 199 -28.56 -15.30 -2.08
CA VAL A 199 -27.85 -14.90 -0.87
C VAL A 199 -28.88 -14.70 0.24
N TYR A 200 -28.64 -15.30 1.39
CA TYR A 200 -29.52 -15.26 2.54
C TYR A 200 -29.06 -14.21 3.54
N THR A 201 -29.97 -13.39 4.04
CA THR A 201 -29.66 -12.33 5.03
C THR A 201 -29.91 -12.79 6.47
N GLN A 202 -30.71 -13.84 6.64
CA GLN A 202 -31.11 -14.40 7.94
C GLN A 202 -31.10 -15.94 7.88
N GLY A 203 -31.22 -16.59 9.04
CA GLY A 203 -31.19 -18.04 9.17
C GLY A 203 -29.78 -18.64 9.22
N GLU A 204 -29.70 -19.98 9.24
CA GLU A 204 -28.44 -20.74 9.37
C GLU A 204 -27.54 -20.56 8.14
N VAL A 205 -28.10 -20.60 6.92
CA VAL A 205 -27.36 -20.38 5.67
C VAL A 205 -26.70 -18.99 5.66
N ALA A 206 -27.34 -17.99 6.29
CA ALA A 206 -26.75 -16.66 6.40
C ALA A 206 -25.48 -16.60 7.26
N GLN A 207 -25.21 -17.63 8.07
CA GLN A 207 -23.99 -17.74 8.87
C GLN A 207 -22.84 -18.46 8.16
N GLU A 208 -23.10 -19.13 7.03
CA GLU A 208 -22.04 -19.77 6.23
C GLU A 208 -21.05 -18.76 5.69
N GLU A 209 -19.76 -19.08 5.71
CA GLU A 209 -18.67 -18.18 5.32
C GLU A 209 -18.86 -17.60 3.91
N ALA A 210 -19.16 -18.46 2.93
CA ALA A 210 -19.38 -18.06 1.54
C ALA A 210 -20.56 -17.09 1.39
N ASN A 211 -21.69 -17.39 2.04
CA ASN A 211 -22.86 -16.52 2.01
C ASN A 211 -22.59 -15.18 2.71
N ARG A 212 -21.88 -15.18 3.85
CA ARG A 212 -21.50 -13.95 4.56
C ARG A 212 -20.59 -13.03 3.73
N MET A 213 -19.66 -13.61 2.96
CA MET A 213 -18.81 -12.84 2.04
C MET A 213 -19.65 -12.15 0.96
N GLU A 214 -20.58 -12.88 0.35
CA GLU A 214 -21.50 -12.32 -0.65
C GLU A 214 -22.44 -11.28 -0.05
N LEU A 215 -23.01 -11.52 1.13
CA LEU A 215 -23.83 -10.54 1.84
C LEU A 215 -23.05 -9.25 2.16
N THR A 216 -21.79 -9.38 2.58
CA THR A 216 -20.90 -8.23 2.80
C THR A 216 -20.69 -7.44 1.50
N ARG A 217 -20.55 -8.13 0.36
CA ARG A 217 -20.43 -7.52 -0.97
C ARG A 217 -21.70 -6.77 -1.36
N ILE A 218 -22.89 -7.33 -1.10
CA ILE A 218 -24.18 -6.66 -1.34
C ILE A 218 -24.25 -5.34 -0.57
N ILE A 219 -23.94 -5.37 0.73
CA ILE A 219 -23.95 -4.15 1.58
C ILE A 219 -22.96 -3.12 1.03
N GLU A 220 -21.77 -3.55 0.61
CA GLU A 220 -20.76 -2.66 0.03
C GLU A 220 -21.24 -2.00 -1.27
N ILE A 221 -21.92 -2.76 -2.14
CA ILE A 221 -22.48 -2.27 -3.41
C ILE A 221 -23.61 -1.28 -3.14
N VAL A 222 -24.64 -1.67 -2.38
CA VAL A 222 -25.82 -0.84 -2.07
C VAL A 222 -25.42 0.50 -1.46
N THR A 223 -24.50 0.47 -0.49
CA THR A 223 -24.05 1.68 0.21
C THR A 223 -23.09 2.55 -0.64
N SER A 224 -22.67 2.09 -1.82
CA SER A 224 -21.80 2.83 -2.75
C SER A 224 -22.50 3.21 -4.06
N GLN A 225 -23.67 2.64 -4.38
CA GLN A 225 -24.32 2.78 -5.68
C GLN A 225 -24.52 4.25 -6.10
N LYS A 226 -24.85 5.11 -5.13
CA LYS A 226 -25.04 6.56 -5.32
C LYS A 226 -23.80 7.30 -5.83
N LEU A 227 -22.61 6.71 -5.66
CA LEU A 227 -21.33 7.27 -6.13
C LEU A 227 -21.04 6.98 -7.61
N ASN A 228 -21.85 6.15 -8.29
CA ASN A 228 -21.67 5.80 -9.70
C ASN A 228 -22.23 6.91 -10.61
N ASN A 229 -21.57 8.08 -10.62
CA ASN A 229 -21.88 9.21 -11.51
C ASN A 229 -20.61 10.07 -11.77
N GLU A 230 -20.73 11.11 -12.59
CA GLU A 230 -19.61 11.95 -13.02
C GLU A 230 -19.01 12.87 -11.94
N ASP A 231 -19.69 13.05 -10.81
CA ASP A 231 -19.23 13.89 -9.70
C ASP A 231 -18.10 13.22 -8.92
N TYR A 232 -17.87 11.92 -9.14
CA TYR A 232 -16.90 11.13 -8.39
C TYR A 232 -15.95 10.37 -9.30
N LEU A 233 -14.66 10.46 -9.01
CA LEU A 233 -13.63 9.62 -9.60
C LEU A 233 -13.39 8.42 -8.69
N GLN A 234 -13.62 7.21 -9.20
CA GLN A 234 -13.48 5.99 -8.40
C GLN A 234 -12.36 5.09 -8.91
N PHE A 235 -11.42 4.75 -8.02
CA PHE A 235 -10.26 3.91 -8.32
C PHE A 235 -10.06 2.83 -7.26
N GLY A 236 -10.42 1.59 -7.60
CA GLY A 236 -10.49 0.51 -6.62
C GLY A 236 -11.56 0.82 -5.57
N ASN A 237 -11.16 0.89 -4.30
CA ASN A 237 -12.03 1.28 -3.18
C ASN A 237 -11.89 2.76 -2.77
N ALA A 238 -11.08 3.54 -3.50
CA ALA A 238 -10.93 4.96 -3.24
C ALA A 238 -11.84 5.78 -4.16
N THR A 239 -12.51 6.77 -3.59
CA THR A 239 -13.42 7.70 -4.28
C THR A 239 -12.94 9.13 -4.04
N PHE A 240 -12.90 9.94 -5.10
CA PHE A 240 -12.47 11.33 -5.07
C PHE A 240 -13.56 12.21 -5.67
N PRO A 241 -14.17 13.12 -4.90
CA PRO A 241 -15.12 14.09 -5.44
C PRO A 241 -14.42 15.00 -6.47
N ARG A 242 -15.00 15.09 -7.67
CA ARG A 242 -14.44 15.83 -8.81
C ARG A 242 -14.63 17.34 -8.66
N LEU A 243 -15.79 17.76 -8.15
CA LEU A 243 -16.16 19.17 -7.98
C LEU A 243 -15.54 19.82 -6.74
N SER A 244 -14.98 19.03 -5.81
CA SER A 244 -14.27 19.60 -4.66
C SER A 244 -12.96 20.27 -5.09
N PRO A 245 -12.62 21.43 -4.50
CA PRO A 245 -11.36 22.09 -4.77
C PRO A 245 -10.18 21.19 -4.36
N PRO A 246 -9.03 21.30 -5.05
CA PRO A 246 -7.84 20.57 -4.67
C PRO A 246 -7.41 20.97 -3.26
N HIS A 247 -6.93 19.99 -2.50
CA HIS A 247 -6.42 20.18 -1.14
C HIS A 247 -5.15 21.04 -1.14
N SER A 248 -4.29 20.85 -2.15
CA SER A 248 -3.11 21.70 -2.39
C SER A 248 -2.61 21.53 -3.82
N GLU A 249 -1.83 22.48 -4.30
CA GLU A 249 -1.20 22.43 -5.63
C GLU A 249 0.33 22.54 -5.46
N PRO A 250 1.04 21.41 -5.33
CA PRO A 250 2.47 21.43 -5.02
C PRO A 250 3.34 22.00 -6.15
N ASP A 251 2.88 21.93 -7.39
CA ASP A 251 3.56 22.48 -8.57
C ASP A 251 2.55 22.86 -9.67
N ALA A 252 3.07 23.33 -10.81
CA ALA A 252 2.27 23.86 -11.91
C ALA A 252 1.53 22.77 -12.72
N ILE A 253 1.88 21.49 -12.58
CA ILE A 253 1.28 20.39 -13.36
C ILE A 253 0.48 19.41 -12.49
N SER A 254 0.60 19.50 -11.17
CA SER A 254 0.03 18.55 -10.22
C SER A 254 -0.90 19.23 -9.23
N GLU A 255 -1.97 18.55 -8.87
CA GLU A 255 -2.86 18.90 -7.78
C GLU A 255 -3.00 17.72 -6.82
N ILE A 256 -3.22 17.99 -5.54
CA ILE A 256 -3.48 16.96 -4.53
C ILE A 256 -4.94 17.03 -4.17
N ARG A 257 -5.67 15.92 -4.34
CA ARG A 257 -7.09 15.83 -4.02
C ARG A 257 -7.34 15.00 -2.78
N SER A 258 -8.31 15.45 -1.99
CA SER A 258 -8.89 14.67 -0.90
C SER A 258 -9.98 13.75 -1.47
N GLY A 259 -10.04 12.56 -0.92
CA GLY A 259 -11.04 11.55 -1.21
C GLY A 259 -11.26 10.68 0.01
N PHE A 260 -11.86 9.52 -0.19
CA PHE A 260 -12.19 8.59 0.88
C PHE A 260 -12.15 7.14 0.39
N ALA A 261 -12.02 6.22 1.31
CA ALA A 261 -12.29 4.80 1.09
C ALA A 261 -13.30 4.32 2.11
N LYS A 262 -14.17 3.42 1.67
CA LYS A 262 -15.18 2.76 2.49
C LYS A 262 -15.00 1.25 2.40
N VAL A 263 -15.22 0.58 3.52
CA VAL A 263 -15.30 -0.88 3.58
C VAL A 263 -16.37 -1.30 4.58
N SER A 264 -17.32 -2.13 4.14
CA SER A 264 -18.37 -2.71 4.97
C SER A 264 -18.00 -4.11 5.44
N ARG A 265 -18.40 -4.47 6.65
CA ARG A 265 -18.20 -5.79 7.27
C ARG A 265 -19.38 -6.15 8.16
N LEU A 266 -19.77 -7.41 8.17
CA LEU A 266 -20.78 -7.93 9.09
C LEU A 266 -20.21 -8.02 10.52
N SER A 267 -21.09 -7.93 11.50
CA SER A 267 -20.73 -8.16 12.90
C SER A 267 -20.46 -9.64 13.18
N GLN A 268 -19.59 -9.88 14.17
CA GLN A 268 -19.26 -11.21 14.70
C GLN A 268 -20.48 -12.06 15.06
N ASN A 269 -21.43 -11.51 15.82
CA ASN A 269 -22.42 -12.29 16.56
C ASN A 269 -23.63 -12.74 15.73
N GLY A 270 -23.64 -12.49 14.40
CA GLY A 270 -24.89 -12.53 13.64
C GLY A 270 -25.91 -11.53 14.20
N GLY A 271 -27.16 -11.57 13.77
CA GLY A 271 -28.22 -10.72 14.34
C GLY A 271 -28.43 -9.37 13.64
N GLY A 272 -28.24 -9.32 12.32
CA GLY A 272 -28.72 -8.20 11.52
C GLY A 272 -27.91 -6.90 11.69
N LYS A 273 -26.63 -6.97 12.08
CA LYS A 273 -25.75 -5.79 12.21
C LYS A 273 -24.52 -5.90 11.32
N ALA A 274 -24.16 -4.77 10.72
CA ALA A 274 -22.93 -4.55 9.98
C ALA A 274 -22.23 -3.27 10.46
N PHE A 275 -20.98 -3.09 10.08
CA PHE A 275 -20.18 -1.92 10.34
C PHE A 275 -19.55 -1.43 9.05
N MET A 276 -19.62 -0.13 8.84
CA MET A 276 -19.01 0.56 7.72
C MET A 276 -17.81 1.34 8.23
N THR A 277 -16.61 0.98 7.77
CA THR A 277 -15.38 1.74 8.07
C THR A 277 -15.17 2.78 6.96
N VAL A 278 -15.03 4.06 7.32
CA VAL A 278 -14.77 5.15 6.38
C VAL A 278 -13.48 5.86 6.76
N ASP A 279 -12.52 5.93 5.83
CA ASP A 279 -11.20 6.54 6.04
C ASP A 279 -10.93 7.59 4.96
N THR A 280 -10.25 8.66 5.33
CA THR A 280 -9.84 9.68 4.35
C THR A 280 -8.71 9.17 3.46
N LYS A 281 -8.68 9.63 2.21
CA LYS A 281 -7.61 9.37 1.24
C LYS A 281 -7.10 10.68 0.67
N ILE A 282 -5.82 10.71 0.34
CA ILE A 282 -5.19 11.80 -0.37
C ILE A 282 -4.41 11.19 -1.52
N SER A 283 -4.54 11.77 -2.71
CA SER A 283 -3.80 11.33 -3.89
C SER A 283 -3.43 12.53 -4.75
N PRO A 284 -2.23 12.54 -5.36
CA PRO A 284 -1.88 13.50 -6.38
C PRO A 284 -2.53 13.12 -7.72
N PHE A 285 -2.93 14.13 -8.48
CA PHE A 285 -3.53 14.07 -9.80
C PHE A 285 -2.81 15.04 -10.73
N TYR A 286 -2.77 14.72 -12.02
CA TYR A 286 -2.39 15.69 -13.03
C TYR A 286 -3.50 16.71 -13.21
N LYS A 287 -3.12 17.98 -13.33
CA LYS A 287 -4.05 19.06 -13.69
C LYS A 287 -4.52 18.88 -15.14
N ASP A 288 -5.75 19.30 -15.41
CA ASP A 288 -6.28 19.42 -16.77
C ASP A 288 -5.68 20.68 -17.42
N THR A 289 -4.61 20.48 -18.19
CA THR A 289 -3.91 21.53 -18.95
C THR A 289 -3.66 21.08 -20.39
N SER A 290 -3.37 22.01 -21.31
CA SER A 290 -2.86 21.63 -22.63
C SER A 290 -1.54 20.87 -22.53
N VAL A 291 -1.27 20.01 -23.51
CA VAL A 291 0.02 19.29 -23.58
C VAL A 291 1.19 20.26 -23.73
N ILE A 292 1.00 21.39 -24.41
CA ILE A 292 2.02 22.46 -24.49
C ILE A 292 2.30 23.04 -23.10
N LYS A 293 1.25 23.42 -22.35
CA LYS A 293 1.43 23.98 -21.00
C LYS A 293 2.08 22.99 -20.05
N PHE A 294 1.64 21.74 -20.08
CA PHE A 294 2.23 20.65 -19.30
C PHE A 294 3.72 20.49 -19.60
N SER A 295 4.08 20.43 -20.88
CA SER A 295 5.46 20.23 -21.33
C SER A 295 6.35 21.42 -20.98
N SER A 296 5.84 22.65 -21.15
CA SER A 296 6.55 23.88 -20.80
C SER A 296 6.84 23.94 -19.30
N ASN A 297 5.85 23.68 -18.45
CA ASN A 297 6.05 23.63 -17.01
C ASN A 297 7.07 22.54 -16.60
N LYS A 298 7.06 21.39 -17.29
CA LYS A 298 8.05 20.33 -17.04
C LYS A 298 9.46 20.77 -17.46
N LEU A 299 9.58 21.50 -18.56
CA LEU A 299 10.84 22.12 -18.99
C LEU A 299 11.36 23.12 -17.95
N SER A 300 10.50 23.98 -17.42
CA SER A 300 10.85 24.93 -16.36
C SER A 300 11.30 24.22 -15.07
N GLU A 301 10.63 23.13 -14.67
CA GLU A 301 11.05 22.30 -13.53
C GLU A 301 12.46 21.74 -13.72
N MET A 302 12.81 21.33 -14.94
CA MET A 302 14.16 20.84 -15.26
C MET A 302 15.21 21.95 -15.20
N LYS A 303 14.90 23.14 -15.75
CA LYS A 303 15.83 24.28 -15.77
C LYS A 303 16.03 24.89 -14.38
N GLY A 304 14.97 24.99 -13.58
CA GLY A 304 15.02 25.48 -12.19
C GLY A 304 15.65 24.49 -11.20
N GLY A 305 15.93 23.26 -11.63
CA GLY A 305 16.43 22.15 -10.81
C GLY A 305 17.95 22.08 -10.58
N GLY A 306 18.70 23.16 -10.82
CA GLY A 306 20.16 23.21 -10.64
C GLY A 306 20.70 22.87 -9.24
N GLY A 307 19.83 22.63 -8.25
CA GLY A 307 20.17 22.16 -6.91
C GLY A 307 19.90 20.67 -6.61
N GLY A 308 19.49 19.87 -7.59
CA GLY A 308 19.25 18.44 -7.35
C GLY A 308 19.11 17.65 -8.63
N ARG A 309 20.23 17.09 -9.13
CA ARG A 309 20.20 16.06 -10.17
C ARG A 309 19.60 14.78 -9.58
N GLY A 310 18.27 14.73 -9.53
CA GLY A 310 17.50 13.52 -9.35
C GLY A 310 17.66 12.67 -10.60
N GLY A 311 18.62 11.75 -10.58
CA GLY A 311 18.74 10.69 -11.56
C GLY A 311 17.45 9.89 -11.64
N TYR A 312 17.14 9.43 -12.85
CA TYR A 312 16.08 8.50 -13.20
C TYR A 312 16.25 7.16 -12.45
N GLY A 313 15.97 7.16 -11.15
CA GLY A 313 16.03 6.01 -10.28
C GLY A 313 14.62 5.51 -10.00
N ARG A 314 14.34 4.28 -10.44
CA ARG A 314 13.12 3.50 -10.13
C ARG A 314 12.89 3.47 -8.60
N SER A 315 12.20 4.45 -8.03
CA SER A 315 12.00 4.51 -6.58
C SER A 315 10.78 3.71 -6.14
N ASP A 316 10.98 2.41 -5.90
CA ASP A 316 10.20 1.61 -4.95
C ASP A 316 10.87 1.72 -3.57
N SER A 317 10.95 2.93 -3.01
CA SER A 317 11.31 3.07 -1.60
C SER A 317 10.70 4.36 -1.05
N ARG A 318 9.75 4.23 -0.12
CA ARG A 318 9.65 5.04 1.12
C ARG A 318 8.30 4.80 1.82
N ASP A 319 8.33 3.83 2.73
CA ASP A 319 7.81 4.00 4.09
C ASP A 319 9.00 3.73 5.02
N SER A 320 9.66 4.81 5.44
CA SER A 320 10.69 4.92 6.48
C SER A 320 11.10 6.39 6.58
N ARG A 321 10.12 7.25 6.86
CA ARG A 321 10.35 8.62 7.33
C ARG A 321 9.58 8.87 8.62
N GLY A 322 9.91 8.08 9.64
CA GLY A 322 10.02 8.58 11.01
C GLY A 322 11.41 9.17 11.21
N GLY A 323 11.74 10.20 10.42
CA GLY A 323 13.05 10.85 10.42
C GLY A 323 12.94 12.26 10.98
N TYR A 324 13.32 12.40 12.24
CA TYR A 324 13.44 13.64 13.02
C TYR A 324 13.93 14.84 12.19
N ARG A 325 13.03 15.78 11.89
CA ARG A 325 13.38 17.21 11.75
C ARG A 325 13.07 17.89 13.08
N GLY A 326 14.00 17.76 14.02
CA GLY A 326 14.05 18.57 15.23
C GLY A 326 15.45 19.12 15.38
N GLY A 327 15.64 20.41 15.13
CA GLY A 327 16.89 21.11 15.43
C GLY A 327 17.19 22.27 14.49
N ARG A 328 17.15 23.48 15.07
CA ARG A 328 17.54 24.81 14.57
C ARG A 328 16.51 25.56 13.73
N SER A 329 15.57 26.22 14.39
CA SER A 329 15.54 27.69 14.31
C SER A 329 15.84 28.22 15.70
N ASP A 330 16.82 29.09 15.76
CA ASP A 330 17.18 29.84 16.94
C ASP A 330 16.00 30.61 17.50
N SER A 331 15.92 30.61 18.82
CA SER A 331 15.27 31.65 19.59
C SER A 331 15.89 33.00 19.23
N ARG A 332 15.17 33.81 18.46
CA ARG A 332 15.16 35.29 18.50
C ARG A 332 13.89 35.76 17.80
N ASP A 333 13.20 36.66 18.48
CA ASP A 333 12.03 37.44 18.02
C ASP A 333 10.64 36.78 18.06
N PHE A 334 10.21 36.44 19.27
CA PHE A 334 8.80 36.62 19.66
C PHE A 334 8.77 37.48 20.94
N ARG A 335 8.88 38.79 20.77
CA ARG A 335 8.54 39.81 21.77
C ARG A 335 7.50 40.75 21.15
N GLY A 336 6.37 40.88 21.84
CA GLY A 336 5.33 41.88 21.61
C GLY A 336 4.23 41.42 20.64
N VAL A 337 2.94 41.54 20.90
CA VAL A 337 2.22 42.26 21.95
C VAL A 337 0.84 41.59 22.06
N TYR A 338 0.51 41.03 23.24
CA TYR A 338 -0.89 40.90 23.66
C TYR A 338 -1.21 42.17 24.43
N GLY A 339 -1.93 43.08 23.78
CA GLY A 339 -2.39 44.35 24.32
C GLY A 339 -3.87 44.51 24.01
N ASN A 340 -4.68 44.17 25.01
CA ASN A 340 -6.12 44.26 25.02
C ASN A 340 -6.58 45.73 25.04
N ARG A 341 -7.51 46.15 24.16
CA ARG A 341 -8.60 47.12 24.45
C ARG A 341 -9.43 47.48 23.20
N GLY A 342 -10.71 47.14 23.28
CA GLY A 342 -11.84 48.06 23.06
C GLY A 342 -12.23 48.42 21.62
N GLY A 343 -13.36 47.90 21.18
CA GLY A 343 -14.08 48.44 20.01
C GLY A 343 -15.25 47.54 19.59
N ASN A 344 -16.46 47.94 19.94
CA ASN A 344 -17.74 47.37 19.53
C ASN A 344 -17.81 47.11 18.01
N ASP A 345 -18.40 45.99 17.58
CA ASP A 345 -19.78 45.97 17.06
C ASP A 345 -20.15 44.60 16.43
N ARG A 346 -21.21 44.02 16.99
CA ARG A 346 -22.33 43.30 16.36
C ARG A 346 -22.07 42.02 15.54
N TYR A 347 -22.44 40.92 16.20
CA TYR A 347 -23.16 39.80 15.60
C TYR A 347 -24.27 40.30 14.65
N ARG A 348 -24.21 39.92 13.38
CA ARG A 348 -25.41 39.77 12.55
C ARG A 348 -25.22 38.61 11.58
N ASP A 349 -26.17 37.69 11.69
CA ASP A 349 -26.52 36.61 10.78
C ASP A 349 -26.64 37.10 9.33
N GLU A 350 -25.85 36.52 8.43
CA GLU A 350 -26.09 36.56 6.98
C GLU A 350 -25.98 35.15 6.40
N SER A 351 -27.00 34.36 6.74
CA SER A 351 -27.61 33.42 5.79
C SER A 351 -28.14 34.19 4.57
N ARG A 352 -27.32 34.44 3.53
CA ARG A 352 -27.73 34.71 2.13
C ARG A 352 -26.50 34.97 1.24
N GLY A 353 -26.37 34.23 0.14
CA GLY A 353 -25.62 34.71 -1.04
C GLY A 353 -24.15 34.29 -1.19
N ARG A 354 -23.85 32.97 -1.24
CA ARG A 354 -22.73 32.45 -2.04
C ARG A 354 -23.11 31.12 -2.70
N ARG A 355 -24.16 31.17 -3.51
CA ARG A 355 -24.25 30.36 -4.74
C ARG A 355 -23.58 31.19 -5.84
N ASP A 356 -23.00 30.52 -6.83
CA ASP A 356 -22.49 31.11 -8.09
C ASP A 356 -21.02 31.61 -8.08
N MET A 357 -20.05 30.71 -7.90
CA MET A 357 -18.65 30.92 -8.32
C MET A 357 -18.01 29.70 -9.03
N TYR A 358 -18.82 28.79 -9.58
CA TYR A 358 -18.34 27.69 -10.43
C TYR A 358 -19.16 27.51 -11.72
N ASP A 359 -19.72 28.61 -12.25
CA ASP A 359 -20.32 28.65 -13.59
C ASP A 359 -19.77 29.81 -14.43
N SER A 360 -18.44 29.87 -14.53
CA SER A 360 -17.73 30.77 -15.45
C SER A 360 -16.78 29.97 -16.35
N ARG A 361 -17.34 29.02 -17.11
CA ARG A 361 -16.65 28.40 -18.27
C ARG A 361 -17.57 28.23 -19.49
N ARG A 362 -18.62 29.04 -19.58
CA ARG A 362 -19.33 29.31 -20.83
C ARG A 362 -19.08 30.76 -21.24
N ASP A 363 -18.67 30.91 -22.49
CA ASP A 363 -18.61 32.14 -23.28
C ASP A 363 -17.66 33.26 -22.80
N SER A 364 -16.37 33.06 -23.02
CA SER A 364 -15.52 34.16 -23.50
C SER A 364 -15.19 33.92 -24.97
N GLY A 365 -15.91 34.62 -25.84
CA GLY A 365 -15.48 34.83 -27.22
C GLY A 365 -14.18 35.63 -27.24
N SER A 366 -13.33 35.31 -28.22
CA SER A 366 -12.12 36.01 -28.66
C SER A 366 -10.77 35.56 -28.08
N SER A 367 -9.91 35.11 -29.01
CA SER A 367 -8.62 34.41 -28.92
C SER A 367 -8.68 32.95 -28.39
N ASN A 368 -8.40 31.99 -29.28
CA ASN A 368 -8.45 30.53 -29.03
C ASN A 368 -8.07 30.14 -27.60
N GLY A 369 -9.00 29.52 -26.86
CA GLY A 369 -8.89 29.09 -25.45
C GLY A 369 -7.72 28.16 -25.10
N ALA A 370 -6.49 28.64 -25.29
CA ALA A 370 -5.23 28.03 -24.91
C ALA A 370 -4.80 28.54 -23.53
N ASP A 371 -4.36 27.63 -22.67
CA ASP A 371 -3.88 27.90 -21.30
C ASP A 371 -2.34 28.08 -21.23
N TYR A 372 -1.73 28.40 -22.37
CA TYR A 372 -0.28 28.62 -22.53
C TYR A 372 -0.03 29.90 -23.29
N SER A 373 1.13 30.51 -23.04
CA SER A 373 1.58 31.68 -23.79
C SER A 373 2.26 31.27 -25.11
N PRO A 374 2.26 32.13 -26.16
CA PRO A 374 3.05 31.87 -27.36
C PRO A 374 4.55 31.67 -27.08
N SER A 375 5.09 32.34 -26.05
CA SER A 375 6.46 32.14 -25.59
C SER A 375 6.69 30.75 -24.99
N ASP A 376 5.70 30.18 -24.29
CA ASP A 376 5.80 28.80 -23.74
C ASP A 376 6.01 27.80 -24.87
N ALA A 377 5.29 27.96 -25.99
CA ALA A 377 5.40 27.10 -27.17
C ALA A 377 6.73 27.28 -27.90
N ALA A 378 7.18 28.53 -28.10
CA ALA A 378 8.44 28.84 -28.75
C ALA A 378 9.66 28.32 -27.97
N GLU A 379 9.65 28.46 -26.63
CA GLU A 379 10.70 27.90 -25.78
C GLU A 379 10.73 26.37 -25.86
N LEU A 380 9.55 25.73 -25.91
CA LEU A 380 9.45 24.29 -26.07
C LEU A 380 10.04 23.84 -27.41
N GLU A 381 9.68 24.51 -28.51
CA GLU A 381 10.18 24.23 -29.86
C GLU A 381 11.71 24.32 -29.92
N HIS A 382 12.26 25.41 -29.38
CA HIS A 382 13.72 25.58 -29.28
C HIS A 382 14.37 24.46 -28.46
N ALA A 383 13.81 24.11 -27.31
CA ALA A 383 14.37 23.09 -26.42
C ALA A 383 14.30 21.66 -26.98
N PHE A 384 13.39 21.39 -27.92
CA PHE A 384 13.36 20.14 -28.68
C PHE A 384 14.37 20.12 -29.84
N GLY A 385 14.73 21.28 -30.39
CA GLY A 385 15.74 21.39 -31.45
C GLY A 385 17.18 21.20 -30.95
N GLU A 386 17.45 21.46 -29.67
CA GLU A 386 18.76 21.23 -29.07
C GLU A 386 19.06 19.73 -28.86
N ARG A 387 20.26 19.26 -29.24
CA ARG A 387 20.73 17.91 -28.91
C ARG A 387 20.87 17.77 -27.39
N GLY A 388 19.90 17.12 -26.73
CA GLY A 388 19.91 16.96 -25.28
C GLY A 388 18.87 15.99 -24.72
N ASN A 389 18.92 15.81 -23.40
CA ASN A 389 17.99 14.94 -22.66
C ASN A 389 16.54 15.46 -22.60
N THR A 390 16.26 16.70 -23.07
CA THR A 390 14.94 17.36 -22.97
C THR A 390 13.81 16.51 -23.53
N LYS A 391 13.95 16.01 -24.77
CA LYS A 391 12.95 15.14 -25.40
C LYS A 391 12.65 13.93 -24.52
N ARG A 392 13.70 13.27 -24.03
CA ARG A 392 13.58 12.08 -23.17
C ARG A 392 12.81 12.41 -21.90
N CYS A 393 13.13 13.51 -21.23
CA CYS A 393 12.47 13.91 -20.00
C CYS A 393 10.97 14.22 -20.19
N ILE A 394 10.62 14.99 -21.22
CA ILE A 394 9.23 15.34 -21.53
C ILE A 394 8.46 14.09 -21.98
N GLU A 395 9.08 13.23 -22.79
CA GLU A 395 8.49 11.95 -23.18
C GLU A 395 8.22 11.08 -21.95
N GLU A 396 9.18 10.93 -21.04
CA GLU A 396 8.99 10.15 -19.81
C GLU A 396 7.84 10.68 -18.93
N ALA A 397 7.67 12.01 -18.89
CA ALA A 397 6.56 12.66 -18.19
C ALA A 397 5.21 12.36 -18.84
N LEU A 398 5.09 12.56 -20.15
CA LEU A 398 3.84 12.37 -20.91
C LEU A 398 3.48 10.90 -21.15
N LYS A 399 4.47 10.01 -21.25
CA LYS A 399 4.27 8.61 -21.62
C LYS A 399 3.28 7.91 -20.69
N GLY A 400 2.25 7.33 -21.28
CA GLY A 400 1.20 6.62 -20.57
C GLY A 400 0.08 7.52 -20.04
N LEU A 401 0.11 8.85 -20.24
CA LEU A 401 -1.05 9.70 -19.96
C LEU A 401 -2.12 9.52 -21.04
N ASP A 402 -3.37 9.57 -20.63
CA ASP A 402 -4.52 9.73 -21.52
C ASP A 402 -4.70 11.24 -21.80
N VAL A 403 -4.87 11.63 -23.05
CA VAL A 403 -5.06 13.02 -23.47
C VAL A 403 -6.28 13.13 -24.38
N GLU A 404 -7.00 14.24 -24.29
CA GLU A 404 -8.19 14.53 -25.08
C GLU A 404 -7.83 15.41 -26.29
N CYS A 405 -8.34 15.05 -27.46
CA CYS A 405 -8.23 15.86 -28.67
C CYS A 405 -9.17 17.07 -28.59
N THR A 406 -8.66 18.27 -28.79
CA THR A 406 -9.47 19.51 -28.76
C THR A 406 -10.34 19.66 -30.01
N HIS A 407 -9.84 19.23 -31.17
CA HIS A 407 -10.53 19.22 -32.46
C HIS A 407 -11.60 18.12 -32.58
N LEU A 408 -11.50 17.06 -31.76
CA LEU A 408 -12.45 15.94 -31.71
C LEU A 408 -12.90 15.71 -30.26
N LYS A 409 -13.77 16.59 -29.75
CA LYS A 409 -14.24 16.53 -28.36
C LYS A 409 -14.72 15.12 -27.98
N GLY A 410 -14.19 14.59 -26.89
CA GLY A 410 -14.53 13.27 -26.35
C GLY A 410 -13.59 12.14 -26.80
N ASN A 411 -12.73 12.35 -27.79
CA ASN A 411 -11.72 11.37 -28.19
C ASN A 411 -10.52 11.39 -27.24
N LEU A 412 -10.33 10.28 -26.51
CA LEU A 412 -9.20 10.02 -25.63
C LEU A 412 -8.15 9.17 -26.36
N ILE A 413 -6.92 9.66 -26.37
CA ILE A 413 -5.75 8.93 -26.89
C ILE A 413 -4.74 8.69 -25.77
N ARG A 414 -3.98 7.59 -25.84
CA ARG A 414 -2.93 7.28 -24.88
C ARG A 414 -1.58 7.65 -25.46
N VAL A 415 -0.84 8.53 -24.80
CA VAL A 415 0.50 8.91 -25.22
C VAL A 415 1.45 7.71 -25.09
N SER A 416 2.10 7.35 -26.20
CA SER A 416 3.06 6.25 -26.27
C SER A 416 4.51 6.76 -26.32
N SER A 417 4.76 7.79 -27.12
CA SER A 417 6.06 8.45 -27.29
C SER A 417 5.89 9.84 -27.91
N ILE A 418 7.01 10.55 -28.08
CA ILE A 418 7.09 11.78 -28.87
C ILE A 418 7.85 11.49 -30.16
N ALA A 419 7.32 11.90 -31.31
CA ALA A 419 7.94 11.70 -32.62
C ALA A 419 9.31 12.41 -32.69
N GLU A 420 10.19 11.94 -33.56
CA GLU A 420 11.42 12.68 -33.90
C GLU A 420 11.13 13.88 -34.81
N ASN A 421 10.16 13.71 -35.69
CA ASN A 421 9.72 14.70 -36.66
C ASN A 421 8.53 15.53 -36.14
N ASN A 422 8.20 16.60 -36.87
CA ASN A 422 7.13 17.54 -36.57
C ASN A 422 5.99 17.42 -37.61
N ALA A 423 5.01 18.31 -37.56
CA ALA A 423 3.83 18.22 -38.42
C ALA A 423 4.13 18.52 -39.91
N GLU A 424 5.18 19.29 -40.21
CA GLU A 424 5.55 19.69 -41.58
C GLU A 424 6.31 18.58 -42.33
N ASN A 425 7.00 17.70 -41.61
CA ASN A 425 7.88 16.69 -42.20
C ASN A 425 7.55 15.25 -41.77
N THR A 426 6.41 15.04 -41.11
CA THR A 426 5.84 13.70 -40.91
C THR A 426 4.70 13.53 -41.89
N SER A 427 4.81 12.56 -42.79
CA SER A 427 3.81 12.23 -43.79
C SER A 427 3.23 10.83 -43.62
N PHE A 428 2.03 10.63 -44.14
CA PHE A 428 1.36 9.34 -44.21
C PHE A 428 0.45 9.27 -45.44
N MET A 429 0.12 8.04 -45.85
CA MET A 429 -0.79 7.82 -46.97
C MET A 429 -2.24 8.07 -46.54
N MET A 430 -2.90 9.03 -47.19
CA MET A 430 -4.32 9.31 -47.03
C MET A 430 -5.08 8.74 -48.24
N LYS A 431 -6.06 7.89 -47.97
CA LYS A 431 -7.10 7.52 -48.94
C LYS A 431 -8.23 8.53 -48.87
N ASP A 432 -8.53 9.18 -49.99
CA ASP A 432 -9.74 9.96 -50.19
C ASP A 432 -10.44 9.52 -51.50
N ASP A 433 -11.57 10.16 -51.83
CA ASP A 433 -12.38 9.84 -53.00
C ASP A 433 -11.61 10.00 -54.33
N LYS A 434 -10.45 10.67 -54.32
CA LYS A 434 -9.58 10.91 -55.48
C LYS A 434 -8.40 9.94 -55.57
N GLY A 435 -8.27 9.01 -54.61
CA GLY A 435 -7.23 7.98 -54.59
C GLY A 435 -6.36 8.02 -53.34
N GLU A 436 -5.19 7.39 -53.43
CA GLU A 436 -4.16 7.46 -52.40
C GLU A 436 -3.18 8.59 -52.70
N ARG A 437 -3.03 9.52 -51.76
CA ARG A 437 -1.99 10.55 -51.80
C ARG A 437 -1.23 10.60 -50.50
N GLU A 438 0.08 10.87 -50.61
CA GLU A 438 0.89 11.19 -49.44
C GLU A 438 0.59 12.62 -49.00
N VAL A 439 0.32 12.81 -47.72
CA VAL A 439 0.10 14.12 -47.11
C VAL A 439 0.88 14.25 -45.81
N THR A 440 1.36 15.44 -45.52
CA THR A 440 1.96 15.75 -44.21
C THR A 440 0.87 15.84 -43.14
N VAL A 441 1.25 15.69 -41.87
CA VAL A 441 0.31 15.88 -40.76
C VAL A 441 -0.26 17.30 -40.78
N ALA A 442 0.55 18.33 -41.07
CA ALA A 442 0.07 19.70 -41.17
C ALA A 442 -0.97 19.88 -42.30
N GLU A 443 -0.71 19.33 -43.49
CA GLU A 443 -1.66 19.37 -44.62
C GLU A 443 -2.94 18.61 -44.31
N TYR A 444 -2.83 17.43 -43.68
CA TYR A 444 -4.00 16.65 -43.28
C TYR A 444 -4.93 17.44 -42.37
N PHE A 445 -4.39 18.09 -41.33
CA PHE A 445 -5.21 18.89 -40.42
C PHE A 445 -5.84 20.11 -41.09
N LEU A 446 -5.15 20.72 -42.05
CA LEU A 446 -5.71 21.80 -42.86
C LEU A 446 -6.82 21.31 -43.79
N LEU A 447 -6.62 20.20 -44.50
CA LEU A 447 -7.56 19.67 -45.48
C LEU A 447 -8.81 19.06 -44.81
N GLN A 448 -8.61 18.25 -43.77
CA GLN A 448 -9.69 17.46 -43.18
C GLN A 448 -10.50 18.22 -42.12
N TYR A 449 -9.83 19.09 -41.35
CA TYR A 449 -10.47 19.81 -40.25
C TYR A 449 -10.53 21.32 -40.45
N ASN A 450 -9.97 21.84 -41.54
CA ASN A 450 -9.80 23.28 -41.76
C ASN A 450 -9.02 23.97 -40.62
N ILE A 451 -8.00 23.28 -40.09
CA ILE A 451 -7.17 23.78 -38.98
C ILE A 451 -5.76 24.06 -39.51
N LYS A 452 -5.39 25.33 -39.61
CA LYS A 452 -4.00 25.75 -39.79
C LYS A 452 -3.28 25.70 -38.45
N LEU A 453 -2.33 24.78 -38.31
CA LEU A 453 -1.51 24.63 -37.11
C LEU A 453 -0.71 25.90 -36.82
N LYS A 454 -0.72 26.39 -35.58
CA LYS A 454 0.05 27.58 -35.18
C LYS A 454 1.50 27.23 -34.88
N TYR A 455 1.74 26.00 -34.42
CA TYR A 455 3.06 25.52 -34.01
C TYR A 455 3.42 24.22 -34.75
N PRO A 456 3.47 24.23 -36.08
CA PRO A 456 3.65 23.00 -36.87
C PRO A 456 5.04 22.36 -36.69
N ARG A 457 6.01 23.11 -36.19
CA ARG A 457 7.37 22.65 -35.90
C ARG A 457 7.54 21.99 -34.52
N LEU A 458 6.54 22.07 -33.65
CA LEU A 458 6.55 21.29 -32.41
C LEU A 458 6.49 19.79 -32.72
N PRO A 459 7.15 18.93 -31.92
CA PRO A 459 7.08 17.50 -32.10
C PRO A 459 5.66 16.95 -31.99
N LEU A 460 5.40 15.86 -32.70
CA LEU A 460 4.11 15.18 -32.65
C LEU A 460 4.03 14.23 -31.45
N VAL A 461 2.88 14.16 -30.81
CA VAL A 461 2.55 13.09 -29.85
C VAL A 461 2.15 11.85 -30.63
N VAL A 462 2.75 10.71 -30.29
CA VAL A 462 2.46 9.41 -30.92
C VAL A 462 1.57 8.59 -30.00
N SER A 463 0.46 8.10 -30.54
CA SER A 463 -0.36 7.06 -29.94
C SER A 463 -0.21 5.78 -30.76
N LYS A 464 0.24 4.70 -30.13
CA LYS A 464 0.49 3.42 -30.80
C LYS A 464 -0.60 2.42 -30.46
N ARG A 465 -1.20 1.80 -31.49
CA ARG A 465 -2.18 0.71 -31.36
C ARG A 465 -1.71 -0.47 -32.20
N PHE A 466 -1.22 -1.52 -31.56
CA PHE A 466 -0.53 -2.63 -32.21
C PHE A 466 0.63 -2.14 -33.09
N LYS A 467 0.59 -2.37 -34.40
CA LYS A 467 1.59 -1.91 -35.37
C LYS A 467 1.30 -0.52 -35.94
N HIS A 468 0.10 0.03 -35.71
CA HIS A 468 -0.28 1.34 -36.23
C HIS A 468 0.12 2.46 -35.28
N GLU A 469 0.75 3.48 -35.83
CA GLU A 469 1.07 4.73 -35.15
C GLU A 469 0.14 5.83 -35.66
N SER A 470 -0.34 6.67 -34.74
CA SER A 470 -1.14 7.84 -35.05
C SER A 470 -0.46 9.06 -34.45
N PHE A 471 -0.36 10.12 -35.26
CA PHE A 471 0.38 11.33 -34.94
C PHE A 471 -0.57 12.49 -34.62
N PHE A 472 -0.29 13.21 -33.54
CA PHE A 472 -1.15 14.28 -33.05
C PHE A 472 -0.32 15.53 -32.73
N PRO A 473 -0.66 16.71 -33.29
CA PRO A 473 -0.05 17.98 -32.92
C PRO A 473 -0.27 18.30 -31.43
N MET A 474 0.80 18.70 -30.71
CA MET A 474 0.72 19.01 -29.28
C MET A 474 -0.30 20.12 -28.97
N GLU A 475 -0.49 21.09 -29.88
CA GLU A 475 -1.43 22.21 -29.68
C GLU A 475 -2.90 21.76 -29.69
N LEU A 476 -3.19 20.56 -30.20
CA LEU A 476 -4.54 20.02 -30.30
C LEU A 476 -4.86 18.98 -29.21
N LEU A 477 -4.07 18.95 -28.13
CA LEU A 477 -4.18 17.96 -27.06
C LEU A 477 -4.25 18.60 -25.67
N ARG A 478 -5.09 18.02 -24.79
CA ARG A 478 -5.18 18.35 -23.37
C ARG A 478 -5.03 17.13 -22.48
N ILE A 479 -4.40 17.27 -21.32
CA ILE A 479 -4.31 16.19 -20.32
C ILE A 479 -5.72 15.86 -19.83
N ALA A 480 -6.15 14.60 -19.99
CA ALA A 480 -7.47 14.19 -19.55
C ALA A 480 -7.60 14.35 -18.02
N PRO A 481 -8.72 14.91 -17.51
CA PRO A 481 -8.90 15.11 -16.07
C PRO A 481 -8.98 13.77 -15.31
N GLY A 482 -8.68 13.81 -14.02
CA GLY A 482 -8.86 12.66 -13.13
C GLY A 482 -7.77 11.58 -13.22
N GLN A 483 -6.62 11.89 -13.80
CA GLN A 483 -5.47 10.98 -13.85
C GLN A 483 -4.61 11.09 -12.59
N ARG A 484 -4.52 10.01 -11.79
CA ARG A 484 -3.64 9.97 -10.61
C ARG A 484 -2.17 9.91 -11.03
N ILE A 485 -1.33 10.62 -10.27
CA ILE A 485 0.13 10.53 -10.39
C ILE A 485 0.61 9.31 -9.60
N LYS A 486 1.21 8.35 -10.30
CA LYS A 486 1.81 7.16 -9.66
C LYS A 486 3.03 7.55 -8.85
N VAL A 487 3.33 6.81 -7.78
CA VAL A 487 4.46 7.07 -6.87
C VAL A 487 5.78 7.26 -7.61
N ASN A 488 6.06 6.40 -8.61
CA ASN A 488 7.27 6.45 -9.42
C ASN A 488 7.35 7.65 -10.38
N LYS A 489 6.25 8.39 -10.57
CA LYS A 489 6.19 9.62 -11.38
C LYS A 489 6.06 10.90 -10.54
N MET A 490 6.01 10.78 -9.20
CA MET A 490 5.90 11.96 -8.33
C MET A 490 7.23 12.73 -8.30
N SER A 491 7.17 14.03 -8.55
CA SER A 491 8.31 14.93 -8.32
C SER A 491 8.68 14.96 -6.82
N PRO A 492 9.93 15.31 -6.45
CA PRO A 492 10.31 15.50 -5.05
C PRO A 492 9.40 16.47 -4.30
N THR A 493 8.89 17.49 -4.99
CA THR A 493 7.95 18.49 -4.46
C THR A 493 6.60 17.85 -4.13
N VAL A 494 6.02 17.08 -5.07
CA VAL A 494 4.77 16.32 -4.84
C VAL A 494 4.95 15.32 -3.70
N GLN A 495 6.07 14.57 -3.67
CA GLN A 495 6.37 13.62 -2.60
C GLN A 495 6.45 14.31 -1.22
N SER A 496 7.07 15.49 -1.15
CA SER A 496 7.17 16.27 0.08
C SER A 496 5.80 16.75 0.56
N ALA A 497 4.96 17.25 -0.35
CA ALA A 497 3.60 17.68 -0.04
C ALA A 497 2.73 16.51 0.47
N MET A 498 2.86 15.32 -0.13
CA MET A 498 2.14 14.11 0.27
C MET A 498 2.53 13.56 1.65
N THR A 499 3.76 13.79 2.11
CA THR A 499 4.29 13.16 3.35
C THR A 499 4.24 14.05 4.59
N GLY A 500 4.22 15.38 4.43
CA GLY A 500 4.27 16.32 5.55
C GLY A 500 3.04 17.22 5.64
N ARG A 501 2.91 18.14 4.68
CA ARG A 501 1.98 19.28 4.76
C ARG A 501 0.50 18.88 4.77
N ASN A 502 0.17 17.77 4.11
CA ASN A 502 -1.21 17.37 3.91
C ASN A 502 -1.67 16.27 4.88
N ALA A 503 -0.88 15.97 5.91
CA ALA A 503 -1.26 14.98 6.90
C ALA A 503 -2.39 15.51 7.80
N SER A 504 -3.56 14.88 7.77
CA SER A 504 -4.69 15.27 8.62
C SER A 504 -4.43 14.95 10.09
N MET A 505 -4.53 15.95 10.95
CA MET A 505 -4.56 15.77 12.41
C MET A 505 -5.83 15.03 12.86
N PRO A 506 -5.81 14.27 13.96
CA PRO A 506 -6.94 13.46 14.43
C PRO A 506 -8.29 14.18 14.47
N GLN A 507 -8.35 15.38 15.05
CA GLN A 507 -9.60 16.14 15.14
C GLN A 507 -10.16 16.50 13.76
N HIS A 508 -9.28 16.96 12.87
CA HIS A 508 -9.64 17.28 11.49
C HIS A 508 -10.03 16.02 10.72
N HIS A 509 -9.36 14.89 10.96
CA HIS A 509 -9.66 13.62 10.31
C HIS A 509 -11.07 13.13 10.67
N VAL A 510 -11.46 13.16 11.95
CA VAL A 510 -12.82 12.77 12.38
C VAL A 510 -13.88 13.65 11.70
N LYS A 511 -13.65 14.97 11.68
CA LYS A 511 -14.55 15.90 10.99
C LYS A 511 -14.68 15.60 9.50
N LEU A 512 -13.56 15.36 8.80
CA LEU A 512 -13.56 15.00 7.39
C LEU A 512 -14.35 13.71 7.13
N VAL A 513 -14.26 12.70 8.01
CA VAL A 513 -15.04 11.46 7.88
C VAL A 513 -16.54 11.73 8.04
N GLN A 514 -16.93 12.57 9.01
CA GLN A 514 -18.33 12.98 9.16
C GLN A 514 -18.84 13.77 7.93
N ASP A 515 -18.03 14.67 7.38
CA ASP A 515 -18.35 15.40 6.16
C ASP A 515 -18.48 14.45 4.95
N ILE A 516 -17.64 13.41 4.86
CA ILE A 516 -17.76 12.35 3.83
C ILE A 516 -19.10 11.62 3.95
N LEU A 517 -19.50 11.21 5.15
CA LEU A 517 -20.78 10.52 5.39
C LEU A 517 -21.98 11.37 4.96
N ARG A 518 -21.97 12.65 5.36
CA ARG A 518 -23.07 13.59 5.11
C ARG A 518 -23.13 14.04 3.65
N ASP A 519 -22.02 14.54 3.12
CA ASP A 519 -22.03 15.29 1.86
C ASP A 519 -21.79 14.39 0.63
N ASN A 520 -21.09 13.26 0.81
CA ASN A 520 -20.69 12.40 -0.31
C ASN A 520 -21.50 11.09 -0.33
N LEU A 521 -21.41 10.29 0.75
CA LEU A 521 -22.11 9.03 0.84
C LEU A 521 -23.63 9.20 1.00
N LYS A 522 -24.06 10.28 1.67
CA LYS A 522 -25.47 10.66 1.88
C LYS A 522 -26.33 9.48 2.37
N LEU A 523 -25.80 8.73 3.35
CA LEU A 523 -26.34 7.43 3.76
C LEU A 523 -27.73 7.51 4.41
N GLU A 524 -28.04 8.61 5.11
CA GLU A 524 -29.37 8.82 5.73
C GLU A 524 -30.47 9.05 4.69
N GLN A 525 -30.11 9.50 3.49
CA GLN A 525 -31.04 9.79 2.38
C GLN A 525 -30.65 8.97 1.15
N ASN A 526 -30.54 7.66 1.32
CA ASN A 526 -30.09 6.74 0.29
C ASN A 526 -31.19 5.77 -0.12
N LYS A 527 -31.87 6.08 -1.24
CA LYS A 527 -32.94 5.25 -1.83
C LYS A 527 -32.52 3.81 -2.14
N TYR A 528 -31.23 3.56 -2.42
CA TYR A 528 -30.73 2.20 -2.59
C TYR A 528 -30.72 1.44 -1.27
N MET A 529 -30.33 2.10 -0.17
CA MET A 529 -30.38 1.49 1.16
C MET A 529 -31.82 1.22 1.59
N ASP A 530 -32.74 2.16 1.34
CA ASP A 530 -34.17 2.00 1.62
C ASP A 530 -34.76 0.79 0.88
N ALA A 531 -34.44 0.63 -0.41
CA ALA A 531 -34.91 -0.48 -1.24
C ALA A 531 -34.46 -1.86 -0.73
N PHE A 532 -33.30 -1.92 -0.08
CA PHE A 532 -32.76 -3.15 0.51
C PHE A 532 -33.00 -3.26 2.02
N GLY A 533 -33.72 -2.33 2.66
CA GLY A 533 -33.97 -2.37 4.10
C GLY A 533 -32.71 -2.16 4.96
N ILE A 534 -31.70 -1.46 4.44
CA ILE A 534 -30.46 -1.13 5.16
C ILE A 534 -30.61 0.25 5.79
N LYS A 535 -30.26 0.40 7.07
CA LYS A 535 -30.33 1.69 7.78
C LYS A 535 -29.02 2.04 8.45
N LEU A 536 -28.54 3.28 8.26
CA LEU A 536 -27.45 3.80 9.09
C LEU A 536 -27.99 4.06 10.49
N MET A 537 -27.37 3.48 11.52
CA MET A 537 -27.85 3.66 12.91
C MET A 537 -27.36 4.95 13.54
N SER A 538 -26.19 5.45 13.11
CA SER A 538 -25.57 6.66 13.64
C SER A 538 -24.54 7.22 12.65
N THR A 539 -24.48 8.54 12.54
CA THR A 539 -23.39 9.28 11.86
C THR A 539 -22.20 9.56 12.80
N GLU A 540 -22.36 9.27 14.09
CA GLU A 540 -21.27 9.36 15.06
C GLU A 540 -20.37 8.11 15.03
N PRO A 541 -19.04 8.28 15.11
CA PRO A 541 -18.10 7.17 15.19
C PRO A 541 -18.36 6.28 16.41
N ILE A 542 -18.16 4.97 16.27
CA ILE A 542 -18.38 4.04 17.38
C ILE A 542 -17.44 4.31 18.55
N GLN A 543 -17.99 4.32 19.76
CA GLN A 543 -17.25 4.45 21.00
C GLN A 543 -16.89 3.07 21.55
N MET A 544 -15.67 2.93 22.05
CA MET A 544 -15.12 1.69 22.59
C MET A 544 -14.19 1.98 23.77
N THR A 545 -13.92 0.95 24.57
CA THR A 545 -12.87 0.99 25.59
C THR A 545 -11.64 0.25 25.08
N ALA A 546 -10.50 0.95 25.04
CA ALA A 546 -9.20 0.36 24.71
C ALA A 546 -8.39 0.11 25.99
N LYS A 547 -7.56 -0.93 25.96
CA LYS A 547 -6.53 -1.17 26.99
C LYS A 547 -5.29 -0.33 26.69
N LEU A 548 -4.64 0.18 27.73
CA LEU A 548 -3.31 0.78 27.64
C LEU A 548 -2.28 -0.23 28.11
N LEU A 549 -1.58 -0.85 27.16
CA LEU A 549 -0.53 -1.83 27.46
C LEU A 549 0.71 -1.11 27.99
N PRO A 550 1.37 -1.62 29.05
CA PRO A 550 2.63 -1.07 29.51
C PRO A 550 3.73 -1.25 28.44
N PRO A 551 4.66 -0.30 28.28
CA PRO A 551 5.80 -0.48 27.37
C PRO A 551 6.77 -1.54 27.92
N ALA A 552 7.62 -2.09 27.05
CA ALA A 552 8.70 -2.96 27.49
C ALA A 552 9.85 -2.17 28.11
N GLN A 553 10.64 -2.82 28.97
CA GLN A 553 11.88 -2.25 29.50
C GLN A 553 13.05 -2.50 28.52
N ILE A 554 13.96 -1.53 28.43
CA ILE A 554 15.13 -1.59 27.56
C ILE A 554 16.38 -1.76 28.42
N LYS A 555 17.04 -2.90 28.27
CA LYS A 555 18.25 -3.27 29.02
C LYS A 555 19.51 -2.97 28.22
N PHE A 556 20.35 -2.11 28.77
CA PHE A 556 21.70 -1.80 28.29
C PHE A 556 22.74 -2.55 29.14
N LYS A 557 24.02 -2.23 28.94
CA LYS A 557 25.12 -2.91 29.64
C LYS A 557 25.09 -2.67 31.15
N GLY A 558 24.90 -1.43 31.59
CA GLY A 558 24.95 -1.06 33.00
C GLY A 558 23.57 -1.01 33.66
N GLN A 559 22.54 -0.58 32.91
CA GLN A 559 21.24 -0.24 33.46
C GLN A 559 20.08 -0.67 32.58
N THR A 560 18.90 -0.77 33.19
CA THR A 560 17.62 -1.00 32.51
C THR A 560 16.76 0.24 32.64
N TYR A 561 16.19 0.69 31.53
CA TYR A 561 15.42 1.92 31.44
C TYR A 561 14.00 1.65 31.00
N MET A 562 13.06 2.40 31.57
CA MET A 562 11.68 2.45 31.09
C MET A 562 11.53 3.58 30.05
N PRO A 563 11.11 3.31 28.81
CA PRO A 563 10.85 4.36 27.84
C PRO A 563 9.62 5.20 28.20
N ASP A 564 9.79 6.52 28.16
CA ASP A 564 8.69 7.47 28.25
C ASP A 564 8.04 7.65 26.87
N MET A 565 6.89 7.00 26.69
CA MET A 565 6.14 7.02 25.44
C MET A 565 5.45 8.37 25.14
N SER A 566 5.44 9.31 26.09
CA SER A 566 4.94 10.67 25.86
C SER A 566 5.97 11.57 25.18
N ARG A 567 7.24 11.17 25.16
CA ARG A 567 8.35 11.97 24.62
C ARG A 567 8.98 11.29 23.40
N PRO A 568 9.22 12.02 22.30
CA PRO A 568 9.88 11.46 21.11
C PRO A 568 11.34 11.06 21.34
N ALA A 569 11.98 11.66 22.35
CA ALA A 569 13.39 11.49 22.62
C ALA A 569 13.59 10.56 23.81
N PHE A 570 14.25 9.43 23.56
CA PHE A 570 14.78 8.55 24.59
C PHE A 570 16.30 8.72 24.61
N ARG A 571 16.85 9.17 25.74
CA ARG A 571 18.28 9.43 25.91
C ARG A 571 18.82 8.52 27.00
N THR A 572 20.00 7.98 26.75
CA THR A 572 20.77 7.15 27.68
C THR A 572 22.24 7.57 27.58
N GLN A 573 22.96 7.49 28.70
CA GLN A 573 24.42 7.64 28.75
C GLN A 573 25.12 6.27 28.83
N ASP A 574 24.36 5.18 28.78
CA ASP A 574 24.88 3.83 28.88
C ASP A 574 25.46 3.34 27.53
N LYS A 575 26.32 2.32 27.63
CA LYS A 575 26.95 1.66 26.48
C LYS A 575 26.03 0.58 25.92
N PHE A 576 26.34 0.15 24.69
CA PHE A 576 25.66 -1.00 24.09
C PHE A 576 25.82 -2.25 24.96
N VAL A 577 24.76 -3.06 25.03
CA VAL A 577 24.74 -4.28 25.85
C VAL A 577 25.81 -5.27 25.42
N GLU A 578 26.01 -5.41 24.11
CA GLU A 578 27.08 -6.20 23.50
C GLU A 578 27.76 -5.34 22.43
N PRO A 579 28.76 -4.53 22.79
CA PRO A 579 29.48 -3.73 21.81
C PRO A 579 30.29 -4.61 20.84
N ALA A 580 30.32 -4.23 19.58
CA ALA A 580 31.09 -4.92 18.54
C ALA A 580 32.61 -4.84 18.80
N ARG A 581 33.32 -5.85 18.31
CA ARG A 581 34.79 -5.87 18.24
C ARG A 581 35.19 -6.02 16.78
N ILE A 582 35.88 -5.04 16.24
CA ILE A 582 36.29 -5.00 14.84
C ILE A 582 37.79 -4.74 14.72
N ARG A 583 38.39 -5.22 13.65
CA ARG A 583 39.81 -5.12 13.35
C ARG A 583 40.13 -3.78 12.70
N LYS A 584 39.46 -3.47 11.57
CA LYS A 584 39.79 -2.32 10.73
C LYS A 584 38.58 -1.75 9.98
N ILE A 585 38.55 -0.42 9.85
CA ILE A 585 37.54 0.32 9.08
C ILE A 585 38.15 0.82 7.77
N GLY A 586 37.37 0.77 6.69
CA GLY A 586 37.70 1.40 5.41
C GLY A 586 36.77 2.58 5.12
N ILE A 587 37.32 3.70 4.64
CA ILE A 587 36.57 4.91 4.27
C ILE A 587 36.67 5.14 2.76
N VAL A 588 35.53 5.28 2.08
CA VAL A 588 35.46 5.71 0.68
C VAL A 588 34.81 7.08 0.60
N VAL A 589 35.54 8.05 0.04
CA VAL A 589 35.01 9.37 -0.28
C VAL A 589 34.57 9.37 -1.74
N PHE A 590 33.27 9.55 -1.98
CA PHE A 590 32.71 9.59 -3.33
C PHE A 590 32.75 11.00 -3.92
N ASP A 591 33.25 11.09 -5.15
CA ASP A 591 33.24 12.32 -5.97
C ASP A 591 33.80 13.56 -5.26
N ASN A 592 34.87 13.42 -4.47
CA ASN A 592 35.47 14.53 -3.74
C ASN A 592 34.48 15.35 -2.89
N CYS A 593 33.48 14.69 -2.28
CA CYS A 593 32.48 15.44 -1.52
C CYS A 593 33.06 16.11 -0.26
N ILE A 594 34.13 15.54 0.29
CA ILE A 594 34.93 16.11 1.38
C ILE A 594 36.41 16.00 1.02
N GLN A 595 37.25 16.84 1.63
CA GLN A 595 38.70 16.77 1.44
C GLN A 595 39.28 15.56 2.18
N MET A 596 40.38 15.00 1.68
CA MET A 596 41.04 13.84 2.31
C MET A 596 41.46 14.10 3.75
N ARG A 597 41.99 15.30 4.05
CA ARG A 597 42.30 15.71 5.42
C ARG A 597 41.07 15.68 6.34
N GLN A 598 39.91 16.12 5.84
CA GLN A 598 38.65 16.03 6.60
C GLN A 598 38.22 14.56 6.82
N ALA A 599 38.53 13.67 5.86
CA ALA A 599 38.27 12.24 6.01
C ALA A 599 39.18 11.57 7.06
N GLU A 600 40.44 12.00 7.16
CA GLU A 600 41.37 11.59 8.23
C GLU A 600 40.88 12.05 9.60
N ASP A 601 40.54 13.34 9.75
CA ASP A 601 39.98 13.88 10.99
C ASP A 601 38.67 13.16 11.38
N PHE A 602 37.87 12.76 10.38
CA PHE A 602 36.67 11.97 10.57
C PHE A 602 36.97 10.57 11.13
N CYS A 603 38.07 9.94 10.72
CA CYS A 603 38.48 8.65 11.27
C CYS A 603 38.72 8.73 12.78
N ASP A 604 39.43 9.77 13.23
CA ASP A 604 39.67 10.01 14.65
C ASP A 604 38.37 10.25 15.43
N LYS A 605 37.46 11.05 14.88
CA LYS A 605 36.14 11.27 15.48
C LYS A 605 35.31 9.99 15.56
N LEU A 606 35.30 9.19 14.49
CA LEU A 606 34.59 7.91 14.47
C LEU A 606 35.19 6.92 15.49
N SER A 607 36.51 6.88 15.61
CA SER A 607 37.22 6.06 16.62
C SER A 607 36.82 6.46 18.04
N ASN A 608 36.74 7.76 18.33
CA ASN A 608 36.25 8.26 19.61
C ASN A 608 34.78 7.84 19.85
N PHE A 609 33.90 7.99 18.86
CA PHE A 609 32.52 7.52 19.00
C PHE A 609 32.42 6.01 19.22
N CYS A 610 33.28 5.20 18.59
CA CYS A 610 33.35 3.77 18.86
C CYS A 610 33.66 3.53 20.35
N ARG A 611 34.72 4.17 20.88
CA ARG A 611 35.13 4.06 22.29
C ARG A 611 34.03 4.48 23.27
N ASP A 612 33.37 5.61 23.00
CA ASP A 612 32.29 6.14 23.83
C ASP A 612 31.12 5.15 23.95
N ASN A 613 30.82 4.43 22.87
CA ASN A 613 29.75 3.42 22.83
C ASN A 613 30.23 2.00 23.22
N GLY A 614 31.51 1.85 23.58
CA GLY A 614 32.10 0.57 24.00
C GLY A 614 32.60 -0.33 22.86
N ILE A 615 32.49 0.10 21.61
CA ILE A 615 32.98 -0.64 20.44
C ILE A 615 34.50 -0.63 20.46
N THR A 616 35.10 -1.81 20.31
CA THR A 616 36.57 -1.94 20.23
C THR A 616 37.00 -2.00 18.76
N VAL A 617 37.95 -1.14 18.38
CA VAL A 617 38.63 -1.18 17.08
C VAL A 617 40.09 -1.53 17.33
N GLU A 618 40.57 -2.64 16.78
CA GLU A 618 41.94 -3.12 17.04
C GLU A 618 43.02 -2.24 16.42
N LYS A 619 42.78 -1.74 15.20
CA LYS A 619 43.69 -0.83 14.50
C LYS A 619 43.41 0.62 14.85
N ASP A 620 44.48 1.39 15.06
CA ASP A 620 44.44 2.83 15.26
C ASP A 620 43.78 3.51 14.04
N SER A 621 43.10 4.64 14.24
CA SER A 621 42.42 5.36 13.16
C SER A 621 43.39 5.78 12.04
N ARG A 622 44.67 5.98 12.34
CA ARG A 622 45.73 6.27 11.37
C ARG A 622 46.06 5.11 10.44
N ASP A 623 45.76 3.87 10.83
CA ASP A 623 45.99 2.66 10.04
C ASP A 623 44.78 2.26 9.17
N TRP A 624 43.69 3.04 9.24
CA TRP A 624 42.49 2.80 8.46
C TRP A 624 42.73 3.13 6.99
N SER A 625 42.03 2.41 6.11
CA SER A 625 42.21 2.59 4.66
C SER A 625 41.25 3.65 4.15
N ILE A 626 41.79 4.75 3.61
CA ILE A 626 41.01 5.83 2.99
C ILE A 626 41.24 5.83 1.48
N ARG A 627 40.18 5.91 0.68
CA ARG A 627 40.23 5.98 -0.79
C ARG A 627 39.20 6.96 -1.33
N GLU A 628 39.53 7.54 -2.48
CA GLU A 628 38.59 8.27 -3.32
C GLU A 628 38.06 7.37 -4.42
N LEU A 629 36.77 7.49 -4.75
CA LEU A 629 36.21 6.82 -5.92
C LEU A 629 35.15 7.70 -6.60
N ASN A 630 34.99 7.49 -7.91
CA ASN A 630 33.82 7.99 -8.61
C ASN A 630 32.60 7.14 -8.26
N SER A 631 31.51 7.79 -7.87
CA SER A 631 30.26 7.13 -7.47
C SER A 631 29.56 6.33 -8.58
N SER A 632 29.90 6.60 -9.84
CA SER A 632 29.39 5.86 -11.01
C SER A 632 30.28 4.69 -11.42
N ASP A 633 31.52 4.61 -10.93
CA ASP A 633 32.45 3.53 -11.27
C ASP A 633 32.25 2.32 -10.37
N SER A 634 31.25 1.52 -10.71
CA SER A 634 30.91 0.34 -9.94
C SER A 634 31.96 -0.78 -9.99
N VAL A 635 32.80 -0.83 -11.02
CA VAL A 635 33.87 -1.85 -11.14
C VAL A 635 34.97 -1.53 -10.15
N ALA A 636 35.37 -0.26 -10.04
CA ALA A 636 36.33 0.17 -9.03
C ALA A 636 35.81 -0.07 -7.60
N ILE A 637 34.52 0.18 -7.34
CA ILE A 637 33.89 -0.14 -6.05
C ILE A 637 33.98 -1.64 -5.76
N GLN A 638 33.63 -2.49 -6.73
CA GLN A 638 33.66 -3.95 -6.57
C GLN A 638 35.08 -4.44 -6.25
N ASN A 639 36.06 -4.01 -7.03
CA ASN A 639 37.46 -4.43 -6.88
C ASN A 639 38.03 -3.97 -5.53
N LEU A 640 37.71 -2.74 -5.11
CA LEU A 640 38.12 -2.24 -3.81
C LEU A 640 37.50 -3.07 -2.68
N MET A 641 36.21 -3.38 -2.75
CA MET A 641 35.53 -4.17 -1.73
C MET A 641 36.10 -5.59 -1.62
N LYS A 642 36.43 -6.25 -2.74
CA LYS A 642 37.12 -7.55 -2.74
C LYS A 642 38.48 -7.45 -2.06
N LYS A 643 39.31 -6.50 -2.50
CA LYS A 643 40.64 -6.27 -1.91
C LYS A 643 40.55 -5.99 -0.40
N TRP A 644 39.59 -5.18 0.03
CA TRP A 644 39.45 -4.84 1.45
C TRP A 644 38.95 -6.00 2.29
N LEU A 645 38.16 -6.92 1.73
CA LEU A 645 37.82 -8.16 2.41
C LEU A 645 39.09 -9.01 2.65
N ASP A 646 39.96 -9.11 1.66
CA ASP A 646 41.26 -9.81 1.76
C ASP A 646 42.19 -9.13 2.77
N ASP A 647 42.21 -7.79 2.78
CA ASP A 647 42.97 -6.94 3.73
C ASP A 647 42.35 -6.93 5.15
N ARG A 648 41.37 -7.79 5.44
CA ARG A 648 40.69 -7.93 6.74
C ARG A 648 40.01 -6.65 7.24
N VAL A 649 39.50 -5.82 6.34
CA VAL A 649 38.57 -4.73 6.69
C VAL A 649 37.23 -5.34 7.08
N ASP A 650 36.63 -4.89 8.19
CA ASP A 650 35.34 -5.40 8.65
C ASP A 650 34.17 -4.62 8.07
N ILE A 651 34.34 -3.31 7.89
CA ILE A 651 33.28 -2.42 7.39
C ILE A 651 33.83 -1.29 6.52
N LEU A 652 33.11 -1.03 5.43
CA LEU A 652 33.29 0.12 4.54
C LEU A 652 32.29 1.24 4.89
N VAL A 653 32.80 2.44 5.15
CA VAL A 653 32.01 3.67 5.31
C VAL A 653 32.12 4.50 4.03
N GLY A 654 31.03 4.56 3.28
CA GLY A 654 30.94 5.37 2.06
C GLY A 654 30.39 6.76 2.34
N ILE A 655 31.14 7.81 2.03
CA ILE A 655 30.74 9.20 2.23
C ILE A 655 30.38 9.80 0.86
N ALA A 656 29.16 10.31 0.74
CA ALA A 656 28.69 10.99 -0.47
C ALA A 656 28.14 12.38 -0.15
N ARG A 657 28.18 13.31 -1.12
CA ARG A 657 27.64 14.68 -0.96
C ARG A 657 26.20 14.67 -0.45
N GLU A 658 25.38 13.81 -1.05
CA GLU A 658 23.98 13.61 -0.68
C GLU A 658 23.59 12.13 -0.74
N LYS A 659 22.34 11.82 -0.37
CA LYS A 659 21.84 10.46 -0.40
C LYS A 659 21.62 10.03 -1.85
N LYS A 660 22.61 9.37 -2.44
CA LYS A 660 22.56 8.80 -3.80
C LYS A 660 21.99 7.38 -3.79
N PRO A 661 20.75 7.14 -4.27
CA PRO A 661 20.14 5.81 -4.24
C PRO A 661 20.90 4.76 -5.05
N ASP A 662 21.40 5.11 -6.25
CA ASP A 662 22.13 4.14 -7.09
C ASP A 662 23.41 3.65 -6.41
N VAL A 663 24.18 4.57 -5.82
CA VAL A 663 25.40 4.24 -5.04
C VAL A 663 25.05 3.38 -3.83
N HIS A 664 23.95 3.73 -3.15
CA HIS A 664 23.46 2.95 -2.02
C HIS A 664 23.18 1.51 -2.44
N ASP A 665 22.38 1.34 -3.49
CA ASP A 665 21.95 0.03 -3.96
C ASP A 665 23.14 -0.81 -4.48
N ILE A 666 24.13 -0.19 -5.16
CA ILE A 666 25.38 -0.85 -5.57
C ILE A 666 26.19 -1.32 -4.35
N LEU A 667 26.43 -0.44 -3.37
CA LEU A 667 27.14 -0.82 -2.14
C LEU A 667 26.43 -1.95 -1.41
N LYS A 668 25.10 -1.98 -1.43
CA LYS A 668 24.29 -3.00 -0.77
C LYS A 668 24.25 -4.33 -1.52
N TYR A 669 24.29 -4.29 -2.84
CA TYR A 669 24.45 -5.47 -3.68
C TYR A 669 25.83 -6.11 -3.48
N PHE A 670 26.91 -5.32 -3.45
CA PHE A 670 28.26 -5.83 -3.18
C PHE A 670 28.47 -6.23 -1.72
N GLU A 671 27.81 -5.58 -0.76
CA GLU A 671 27.79 -6.03 0.63
C GLU A 671 27.32 -7.48 0.72
N GLU A 672 26.44 -7.93 -0.19
CA GLU A 672 25.83 -9.26 -0.20
C GLU A 672 26.60 -10.25 -1.06
N SER A 673 26.99 -9.86 -2.27
CA SER A 673 27.75 -10.74 -3.17
C SER A 673 29.21 -10.93 -2.79
N ILE A 674 29.82 -9.98 -2.06
CA ILE A 674 31.23 -10.06 -1.63
C ILE A 674 31.35 -10.44 -0.15
N GLY A 675 30.47 -9.94 0.72
CA GLY A 675 30.56 -10.19 2.17
C GLY A 675 31.25 -9.14 3.01
N LEU A 676 31.60 -7.98 2.43
CA LEU A 676 32.10 -6.83 3.18
C LEU A 676 30.95 -5.93 3.64
N GLN A 677 30.83 -5.67 4.95
CA GLN A 677 29.77 -4.82 5.50
C GLN A 677 29.91 -3.37 5.02
N THR A 678 28.79 -2.68 4.77
CA THR A 678 28.82 -1.28 4.34
C THR A 678 27.88 -0.39 5.14
N ILE A 679 28.25 0.88 5.30
CA ILE A 679 27.38 1.96 5.75
C ILE A 679 27.62 3.20 4.90
N GLN A 680 26.56 3.89 4.49
CA GLN A 680 26.67 5.11 3.70
C GLN A 680 26.26 6.32 4.54
N LEU A 681 27.10 7.36 4.53
CA LEU A 681 26.87 8.63 5.20
C LEU A 681 26.80 9.76 4.15
N CYS A 682 25.96 10.76 4.43
CA CYS A 682 26.01 12.01 3.65
C CYS A 682 27.05 12.95 4.27
N GLN A 683 27.61 13.85 3.46
CA GLN A 683 28.53 14.91 3.90
C GLN A 683 27.98 15.67 5.12
N GLN A 684 26.71 16.10 5.08
CA GLN A 684 26.06 16.76 6.23
C GLN A 684 26.06 15.94 7.53
N THR A 685 26.09 14.60 7.44
CA THR A 685 26.18 13.73 8.63
C THR A 685 27.60 13.70 9.16
N VAL A 686 28.59 13.66 8.26
CA VAL A 686 30.01 13.78 8.61
C VAL A 686 30.26 15.14 9.26
N ASP A 687 29.81 16.24 8.67
CA ASP A 687 29.97 17.58 9.23
C ASP A 687 29.39 17.70 10.64
N LYS A 688 28.23 17.08 10.90
CA LYS A 688 27.65 17.02 12.26
C LYS A 688 28.50 16.23 13.24
N MET A 689 29.11 15.12 12.80
CA MET A 689 30.04 14.34 13.61
C MET A 689 31.33 15.11 13.90
N MET A 690 31.77 15.96 12.96
CA MET A 690 32.95 16.81 13.13
C MET A 690 32.71 18.03 14.03
N GLY A 691 31.55 18.68 13.90
CA GLY A 691 31.29 20.00 14.47
C GLY A 691 31.06 20.07 15.98
N GLY A 692 30.94 18.94 16.68
CA GLY A 692 30.78 18.86 18.16
C GLY A 692 29.50 19.48 18.75
N GLN A 693 28.77 20.33 18.01
CA GLN A 693 27.58 21.02 18.47
C GLN A 693 26.35 20.70 17.59
N GLY A 694 25.35 20.08 18.21
CA GLY A 694 24.08 19.70 17.56
C GLY A 694 24.14 18.34 16.87
N GLY A 695 22.98 17.80 16.50
CA GLY A 695 22.92 16.55 15.73
C GLY A 695 23.20 15.26 16.52
N ARG A 696 23.36 15.31 17.86
CA ARG A 696 23.65 14.11 18.69
C ARG A 696 22.74 12.93 18.39
N GLN A 697 21.44 13.15 18.21
CA GLN A 697 20.51 12.07 17.84
C GLN A 697 20.83 11.44 16.48
N THR A 698 21.27 12.23 15.50
CA THR A 698 21.72 11.68 14.20
C THR A 698 22.96 10.81 14.39
N ILE A 699 23.92 11.27 15.20
CA ILE A 699 25.15 10.55 15.53
C ILE A 699 24.82 9.23 16.24
N ASP A 700 23.98 9.26 17.29
CA ASP A 700 23.57 8.06 18.02
C ASP A 700 22.84 7.07 17.10
N ASN A 701 22.00 7.55 16.18
CA ASN A 701 21.33 6.69 15.19
C ASN A 701 22.34 6.00 14.24
N VAL A 702 23.41 6.71 13.85
CA VAL A 702 24.48 6.13 13.03
C VAL A 702 25.26 5.12 13.84
N MET A 703 25.67 5.43 15.07
CA MET A 703 26.43 4.51 15.92
C MET A 703 25.64 3.25 16.25
N ARG A 704 24.32 3.36 16.47
CA ARG A 704 23.46 2.18 16.62
C ARG A 704 23.45 1.31 15.38
N LYS A 705 23.39 1.89 14.17
CA LYS A 705 23.51 1.10 12.92
C LYS A 705 24.89 0.48 12.76
N PHE A 706 25.92 1.23 13.14
CA PHE A 706 27.31 0.80 13.02
C PHE A 706 27.58 -0.43 13.90
N ASN A 707 27.19 -0.40 15.18
CA ASN A 707 27.38 -1.52 16.10
C ASN A 707 26.74 -2.82 15.57
N LEU A 708 25.48 -2.73 15.13
CA LEU A 708 24.74 -3.89 14.58
C LEU A 708 25.37 -4.45 13.30
N LYS A 709 25.92 -3.58 12.45
CA LYS A 709 26.59 -4.02 11.22
C LYS A 709 27.91 -4.72 11.50
N CYS A 710 28.47 -4.48 12.68
CA CYS A 710 29.72 -5.04 13.15
C CYS A 710 29.50 -6.21 14.13
N GLY A 711 28.27 -6.74 14.25
CA GLY A 711 27.97 -7.93 15.05
C GLY A 711 27.72 -7.68 16.53
N GLY A 712 27.50 -6.44 16.95
CA GLY A 712 27.19 -6.08 18.33
C GLY A 712 25.70 -5.78 18.55
N THR A 713 25.14 -6.18 19.70
CA THR A 713 23.76 -5.86 20.11
C THR A 713 23.70 -4.54 20.88
N ASN A 714 22.78 -3.64 20.53
CA ASN A 714 22.65 -2.35 21.21
C ASN A 714 21.96 -2.47 22.57
N PHE A 715 20.85 -3.22 22.62
CA PHE A 715 20.05 -3.40 23.84
C PHE A 715 19.17 -4.66 23.76
N PHE A 716 18.74 -5.16 24.92
CA PHE A 716 17.70 -6.18 25.04
C PHE A 716 16.36 -5.57 25.44
N VAL A 717 15.29 -6.30 25.13
CA VAL A 717 13.92 -5.95 25.54
C VAL A 717 13.46 -6.96 26.58
N GLU A 718 12.98 -6.47 27.71
CA GLU A 718 12.51 -7.30 28.83
C GLU A 718 11.08 -6.93 29.26
N ILE A 719 10.40 -7.91 29.87
CA ILE A 719 9.08 -7.70 30.45
C ILE A 719 9.25 -6.88 31.74
N PRO A 720 8.58 -5.71 31.87
CA PRO A 720 8.67 -4.90 33.08
C PRO A 720 8.10 -5.62 34.31
N ASN A 721 8.77 -5.49 35.46
CA ASN A 721 8.20 -5.93 36.74
C ASN A 721 7.02 -5.03 37.16
N ALA A 722 7.23 -3.72 37.10
CA ALA A 722 6.23 -2.72 37.45
C ALA A 722 6.34 -1.48 36.56
N VAL A 723 5.20 -0.79 36.38
CA VAL A 723 5.11 0.50 35.69
C VAL A 723 4.28 1.44 36.56
N ARG A 724 4.80 2.62 36.87
CA ARG A 724 4.14 3.62 37.76
C ARG A 724 3.68 3.01 39.11
N GLY A 725 4.53 2.19 39.72
CA GLY A 725 4.25 1.54 41.01
C GLY A 725 3.27 0.37 40.98
N LYS A 726 2.68 0.04 39.82
CA LYS A 726 1.79 -1.12 39.66
C LYS A 726 2.53 -2.29 39.02
N ALA A 727 2.41 -3.48 39.61
CA ALA A 727 2.95 -4.71 39.04
C ALA A 727 2.25 -5.01 37.69
N VAL A 728 3.05 -5.33 36.66
CA VAL A 728 2.54 -5.60 35.30
C VAL A 728 2.01 -7.02 35.17
N CYS A 729 2.47 -7.92 36.04
CA CYS A 729 2.00 -9.29 36.16
C CYS A 729 2.24 -9.79 37.59
N SER A 730 1.54 -10.86 37.96
CA SER A 730 1.68 -11.56 39.24
C SER A 730 3.05 -12.26 39.39
N ASN A 731 3.55 -12.85 38.31
CA ASN A 731 4.84 -13.55 38.29
C ASN A 731 5.58 -13.29 36.96
N ASN A 732 6.55 -12.37 37.00
CA ASN A 732 7.34 -11.99 35.83
C ASN A 732 8.21 -13.14 35.30
N GLU A 733 8.80 -13.93 36.20
CA GLU A 733 9.67 -15.06 35.83
C GLU A 733 8.88 -16.14 35.07
N THR A 734 7.67 -16.49 35.55
CA THR A 734 6.78 -17.44 34.86
C THR A 734 6.44 -16.96 33.46
N LEU A 735 6.08 -15.67 33.29
CA LEU A 735 5.77 -15.12 31.97
C LEU A 735 7.00 -15.03 31.06
N ARG A 736 8.19 -14.70 31.60
CA ARG A 736 9.45 -14.70 30.85
C ARG A 736 9.78 -16.10 30.33
N LYS A 737 9.72 -17.12 31.20
CA LYS A 737 9.91 -18.52 30.83
C LYS A 737 8.90 -18.98 29.77
N LYS A 738 7.63 -18.61 29.95
CA LYS A 738 6.55 -19.00 29.03
C LYS A 738 6.68 -18.36 27.65
N LEU A 739 6.93 -17.04 27.60
CA LEU A 739 6.77 -16.24 26.39
C LEU A 739 8.08 -15.92 25.65
N LEU A 740 9.23 -16.04 26.30
CA LEU A 740 10.54 -15.64 25.75
C LEU A 740 11.58 -16.77 25.75
N GLU A 741 11.59 -17.65 26.75
CA GLU A 741 12.57 -18.75 26.80
C GLU A 741 12.19 -19.91 25.86
N HIS A 742 13.17 -20.41 25.11
CA HIS A 742 12.97 -21.43 24.07
C HIS A 742 11.88 -21.05 23.04
N VAL A 743 11.66 -19.75 22.82
CA VAL A 743 10.74 -19.20 21.82
C VAL A 743 11.53 -18.56 20.70
N GLN A 744 11.29 -18.98 19.47
CA GLN A 744 11.78 -18.28 18.29
C GLN A 744 10.69 -17.40 17.68
N PHE A 745 11.03 -16.16 17.35
CA PHE A 745 10.18 -15.24 16.62
C PHE A 745 10.60 -15.22 15.15
N ILE A 746 9.67 -15.29 14.21
CA ILE A 746 9.95 -15.24 12.77
C ILE A 746 8.99 -14.24 12.11
N GLY A 747 9.52 -13.39 11.23
CA GLY A 747 8.77 -12.42 10.44
C GLY A 747 8.86 -12.74 8.95
N PHE A 748 7.73 -12.74 8.25
CA PHE A 748 7.65 -12.89 6.79
C PHE A 748 6.94 -11.69 6.15
N GLU A 749 7.60 -11.08 5.16
CA GLU A 749 7.06 -10.04 4.29
C GLU A 749 7.24 -10.42 2.82
N ILE A 750 6.28 -10.09 1.96
CA ILE A 750 6.40 -10.25 0.51
C ILE A 750 6.37 -8.87 -0.16
N SER A 751 7.33 -8.63 -1.06
CA SER A 751 7.36 -7.46 -1.94
C SER A 751 7.09 -7.88 -3.39
N HIS A 752 5.96 -7.45 -3.95
CA HIS A 752 5.59 -7.77 -5.33
C HIS A 752 6.15 -6.77 -6.35
N GLY A 753 6.50 -7.26 -7.54
CA GLY A 753 6.74 -6.51 -8.78
C GLY A 753 5.70 -5.43 -9.07
N ALA A 754 6.12 -4.33 -9.69
CA ALA A 754 5.17 -3.36 -10.22
C ALA A 754 4.25 -4.01 -11.26
N SER A 755 2.99 -3.58 -11.32
CA SER A 755 2.05 -4.12 -12.31
C SER A 755 2.52 -3.83 -13.74
N ARG A 756 2.77 -4.88 -14.55
CA ARG A 756 3.08 -4.78 -15.98
C ARG A 756 2.17 -3.77 -16.69
N THR A 757 2.76 -2.82 -17.40
CA THR A 757 2.02 -1.95 -18.31
C THR A 757 1.66 -2.74 -19.58
N LEU A 758 0.68 -2.27 -20.35
CA LEU A 758 0.38 -2.86 -21.66
C LEU A 758 1.56 -2.72 -22.63
N PHE A 759 2.35 -1.67 -22.46
CA PHE A 759 3.54 -1.41 -23.27
C PHE A 759 4.59 -2.52 -23.07
N ASP A 760 4.84 -2.91 -21.82
CA ASP A 760 5.79 -3.98 -21.49
C ASP A 760 5.35 -5.32 -22.10
N ARG A 761 4.04 -5.60 -22.09
CA ARG A 761 3.48 -6.80 -22.73
C ARG A 761 3.57 -6.76 -24.25
N SER A 762 3.33 -5.61 -24.88
CA SER A 762 3.37 -5.49 -26.35
C SER A 762 4.77 -5.61 -26.96
N ARG A 763 5.84 -5.46 -26.17
CA ARG A 763 7.22 -5.66 -26.63
C ARG A 763 7.74 -7.08 -26.40
N SER A 764 6.92 -7.99 -25.86
CA SER A 764 7.35 -9.33 -25.45
C SER A 764 8.59 -9.35 -24.56
N GLN A 765 8.89 -8.24 -23.86
CA GLN A 765 9.98 -8.21 -22.90
C GLN A 765 9.53 -9.02 -21.67
N MET A 766 10.22 -10.13 -21.42
CA MET A 766 9.91 -11.11 -20.38
C MET A 766 10.26 -10.63 -18.96
N ASP A 767 9.97 -9.37 -18.63
CA ASP A 767 10.20 -8.86 -17.27
C ASP A 767 8.96 -9.08 -16.41
N GLY A 768 8.77 -10.32 -15.98
CA GLY A 768 7.90 -10.63 -14.85
C GLY A 768 8.69 -10.51 -13.56
N GLU A 769 8.96 -9.29 -13.06
CA GLU A 769 9.71 -9.11 -11.79
C GLU A 769 9.16 -10.09 -10.73
N PRO A 770 10.01 -10.97 -10.16
CA PRO A 770 9.58 -11.93 -9.14
C PRO A 770 9.06 -11.22 -7.90
N SER A 771 8.31 -11.97 -7.10
CA SER A 771 8.02 -11.53 -5.73
C SER A 771 9.24 -11.83 -4.86
N VAL A 772 9.61 -10.90 -3.99
CA VAL A 772 10.72 -11.07 -3.06
C VAL A 772 10.16 -11.30 -1.67
N VAL A 773 10.53 -12.42 -1.05
CA VAL A 773 10.21 -12.68 0.35
C VAL A 773 11.37 -12.22 1.21
N GLY A 774 11.09 -11.37 2.18
CA GLY A 774 12.00 -11.05 3.27
C GLY A 774 11.66 -11.89 4.50
N VAL A 775 12.67 -12.51 5.08
CA VAL A 775 12.54 -13.35 6.27
C VAL A 775 13.49 -12.86 7.35
N SER A 776 12.97 -12.58 8.53
CA SER A 776 13.79 -12.30 9.71
C SER A 776 13.40 -13.21 10.85
N TYR A 777 14.35 -13.57 11.71
CA TYR A 777 14.10 -14.47 12.82
C TYR A 777 14.98 -14.12 14.02
N SER A 778 14.47 -14.36 15.23
CA SER A 778 15.26 -14.21 16.45
C SER A 778 16.27 -15.34 16.59
N LEU A 779 17.41 -15.00 17.18
CA LEU A 779 18.47 -15.92 17.59
C LEU A 779 18.27 -16.30 19.07
N THR A 780 19.34 -16.28 19.88
CA THR A 780 19.29 -16.60 21.31
C THR A 780 18.38 -15.65 22.08
N ASN A 781 18.63 -14.34 21.97
CA ASN A 781 17.75 -13.34 22.55
C ASN A 781 16.78 -12.82 21.50
N SER A 782 15.59 -12.43 21.97
CA SER A 782 14.50 -12.01 21.09
C SER A 782 14.88 -10.82 20.19
N THR A 783 15.73 -9.90 20.65
CA THR A 783 16.15 -8.72 19.87
C THR A 783 17.37 -8.94 18.97
N GLN A 784 18.02 -10.10 19.05
CA GLN A 784 19.11 -10.48 18.14
C GLN A 784 18.50 -11.14 16.92
N LEU A 785 18.62 -10.51 15.75
CA LEU A 785 17.90 -10.93 14.55
C LEU A 785 18.85 -11.37 13.44
N GLY A 786 18.63 -12.60 12.97
CA GLY A 786 19.07 -13.05 11.66
C GLY A 786 18.04 -12.73 10.58
N GLY A 787 18.41 -12.96 9.33
CA GLY A 787 17.48 -12.88 8.22
C GLY A 787 18.12 -13.07 6.86
N PHE A 788 17.26 -13.30 5.87
CA PHE A 788 17.63 -13.46 4.47
C PHE A 788 16.47 -13.05 3.57
N THR A 789 16.71 -13.07 2.26
CA THR A 789 15.67 -12.93 1.24
C THR A 789 15.69 -14.11 0.30
N TYR A 790 14.54 -14.43 -0.29
CA TYR A 790 14.49 -15.32 -1.44
C TYR A 790 13.47 -14.83 -2.47
N LEU A 791 13.66 -15.22 -3.72
CA LEU A 791 12.70 -14.94 -4.79
C LEU A 791 11.70 -16.09 -4.93
N GLN A 792 10.48 -15.73 -5.30
CA GLN A 792 9.39 -16.67 -5.58
C GLN A 792 8.57 -16.19 -6.79
N THR A 793 7.60 -17.01 -7.23
CA THR A 793 6.77 -16.73 -8.40
C THR A 793 6.12 -15.34 -8.33
N GLN A 794 6.07 -14.67 -9.48
CA GLN A 794 5.54 -13.31 -9.58
C GLN A 794 4.09 -13.25 -9.09
N LYS A 795 3.80 -12.27 -8.21
CA LYS A 795 2.47 -12.01 -7.62
C LYS A 795 1.84 -13.19 -6.87
N GLU A 796 2.59 -14.25 -6.62
CA GLU A 796 2.16 -15.28 -5.71
C GLU A 796 2.19 -14.72 -4.28
N TYR A 797 1.03 -14.73 -3.63
CA TYR A 797 0.84 -14.23 -2.28
C TYR A 797 1.17 -15.30 -1.23
N LYS A 798 0.94 -16.58 -1.52
CA LYS A 798 1.34 -17.68 -0.64
C LYS A 798 2.88 -17.77 -0.60
N LEU A 799 3.47 -17.99 0.56
CA LEU A 799 4.90 -18.26 0.68
C LEU A 799 5.23 -19.59 -0.03
N GLN A 800 6.26 -19.58 -0.86
CA GLN A 800 6.78 -20.78 -1.52
C GLN A 800 8.13 -21.18 -0.91
N LYS A 801 8.63 -22.36 -1.28
CA LYS A 801 9.97 -22.86 -0.86
C LYS A 801 10.14 -22.96 0.67
N LEU A 802 9.02 -23.10 1.41
CA LEU A 802 9.03 -23.19 2.87
C LEU A 802 9.79 -24.41 3.38
N ASP A 803 9.79 -25.50 2.61
CA ASP A 803 10.50 -26.73 2.95
C ASP A 803 12.03 -26.59 2.91
N GLU A 804 12.54 -25.60 2.17
CA GLU A 804 13.94 -25.22 2.13
C GLU A 804 14.26 -24.15 3.19
N PHE A 805 13.49 -23.07 3.22
CA PHE A 805 13.86 -21.85 3.96
C PHE A 805 13.40 -21.83 5.42
N PHE A 806 12.26 -22.45 5.76
CA PHE A 806 11.82 -22.49 7.15
C PHE A 806 12.79 -23.27 8.06
N PRO A 807 13.31 -24.45 7.65
CA PRO A 807 14.36 -25.14 8.41
C PRO A 807 15.62 -24.30 8.64
N LYS A 808 16.01 -23.43 7.71
CA LYS A 808 17.19 -22.55 7.87
C LYS A 808 17.01 -21.57 9.04
N CYS A 809 15.81 -21.02 9.21
CA CYS A 809 15.47 -20.16 10.35
C CYS A 809 15.63 -20.91 11.68
N VAL A 810 15.04 -22.11 11.77
CA VAL A 810 15.04 -22.89 13.02
C VAL A 810 16.43 -23.43 13.37
N ARG A 811 17.19 -23.89 12.38
CA ARG A 811 18.58 -24.32 12.59
C ARG A 811 19.47 -23.16 13.04
N SER A 812 19.26 -21.95 12.53
CA SER A 812 19.98 -20.76 13.00
C SER A 812 19.75 -20.50 14.49
N TYR A 813 18.52 -20.71 15.00
CA TYR A 813 18.26 -20.64 16.45
C TYR A 813 19.07 -21.69 17.22
N LYS A 814 19.09 -22.94 16.74
CA LYS A 814 19.87 -24.02 17.35
C LYS A 814 21.36 -23.73 17.38
N GLU A 815 21.92 -23.15 16.33
CA GLU A 815 23.35 -22.79 16.27
C GLU A 815 23.74 -21.80 17.37
N HIS A 816 22.88 -20.82 17.67
CA HIS A 816 23.16 -19.75 18.62
C HIS A 816 22.74 -20.08 20.05
N SER A 817 21.56 -20.68 20.25
CA SER A 817 21.03 -21.04 21.58
C SER A 817 21.45 -22.45 22.05
N LYS A 818 22.10 -23.24 21.17
CA LYS A 818 22.49 -24.65 21.38
C LYS A 818 21.33 -25.63 21.53
N THR A 819 20.09 -25.15 21.55
CA THR A 819 18.88 -25.97 21.68
C THR A 819 17.86 -25.61 20.60
N LEU A 820 16.94 -26.51 20.29
CA LEU A 820 15.83 -26.17 19.39
C LEU A 820 14.76 -25.36 20.16
N PRO A 821 14.08 -24.42 19.51
CA PRO A 821 12.98 -23.72 20.15
C PRO A 821 11.81 -24.70 20.37
N THR A 822 11.15 -24.63 21.52
CA THR A 822 9.95 -25.44 21.80
C THR A 822 8.69 -24.78 21.25
N ARG A 823 8.75 -23.47 20.98
CA ARG A 823 7.65 -22.67 20.45
C ARG A 823 8.17 -21.72 19.38
N ILE A 824 7.39 -21.54 18.31
CA ILE A 824 7.73 -20.63 17.21
C ILE A 824 6.57 -19.68 16.98
N VAL A 825 6.83 -18.38 17.15
CA VAL A 825 5.87 -17.31 16.91
C VAL A 825 6.15 -16.68 15.56
N ILE A 826 5.21 -16.83 14.64
CA ILE A 826 5.32 -16.35 13.27
C ILE A 826 4.43 -15.13 13.12
N TYR A 827 5.05 -14.00 12.77
CA TYR A 827 4.36 -12.84 12.28
C TYR A 827 4.40 -12.83 10.76
N ARG A 828 3.23 -12.82 10.12
CA ARG A 828 3.08 -12.84 8.67
C ARG A 828 2.36 -11.59 8.23
N VAL A 829 2.97 -10.77 7.38
CA VAL A 829 2.23 -9.62 6.84
C VAL A 829 1.24 -10.07 5.79
N GLY A 830 0.03 -9.53 5.85
CA GLY A 830 -0.98 -9.90 4.88
C GLY A 830 -2.02 -8.87 4.50
N ALA A 831 -2.67 -9.14 3.37
CA ALA A 831 -3.74 -8.34 2.82
C ALA A 831 -4.96 -9.23 2.58
N GLY A 832 -6.06 -8.89 3.26
CA GLY A 832 -7.38 -9.50 3.10
C GLY A 832 -7.56 -10.85 3.80
N GLU A 833 -8.74 -11.03 4.41
CA GLU A 833 -9.21 -12.30 4.98
C GLU A 833 -9.25 -13.42 3.93
N GLY A 834 -9.46 -13.09 2.65
CA GLY A 834 -9.51 -14.05 1.55
C GLY A 834 -8.21 -14.84 1.32
N ASN A 835 -7.10 -14.48 1.95
CA ASN A 835 -5.86 -15.25 1.88
C ASN A 835 -5.60 -16.11 3.13
N PHE A 836 -6.46 -16.08 4.15
CA PHE A 836 -6.22 -16.79 5.41
C PHE A 836 -6.10 -18.30 5.21
N ASN A 837 -6.91 -18.91 4.33
CA ASN A 837 -6.81 -20.33 4.03
C ASN A 837 -5.47 -20.68 3.36
N ARG A 838 -4.96 -19.82 2.46
CA ARG A 838 -3.62 -20.00 1.87
C ARG A 838 -2.52 -19.93 2.92
N VAL A 839 -2.65 -19.05 3.92
CA VAL A 839 -1.69 -19.01 5.04
C VAL A 839 -1.83 -20.24 5.94
N LYS A 840 -3.03 -20.80 6.15
CA LYS A 840 -3.18 -22.09 6.85
C LYS A 840 -2.43 -23.21 6.11
N GLU A 841 -2.46 -23.23 4.78
CA GLU A 841 -1.63 -24.15 4.01
C GLU A 841 -0.12 -23.92 4.20
N GLU A 842 0.33 -22.66 4.29
CA GLU A 842 1.73 -22.33 4.63
C GLU A 842 2.13 -22.96 5.98
N VAL A 843 1.23 -22.94 6.98
CA VAL A 843 1.48 -23.56 8.29
C VAL A 843 1.65 -25.07 8.18
N GLU A 844 0.78 -25.75 7.43
CA GLU A 844 0.88 -27.20 7.24
C GLU A 844 2.13 -27.60 6.43
N GLU A 845 2.58 -26.75 5.50
CA GLU A 845 3.88 -26.90 4.85
C GLU A 845 5.03 -26.79 5.85
N MET A 846 5.02 -25.79 6.73
CA MET A 846 6.04 -25.65 7.79
C MET A 846 6.08 -26.87 8.71
N ARG A 847 4.92 -27.40 9.13
CA ARG A 847 4.84 -28.60 9.98
C ARG A 847 5.48 -29.82 9.33
N ARG A 848 5.28 -30.02 8.02
CA ARG A 848 5.91 -31.11 7.25
C ARG A 848 7.44 -31.02 7.22
N THR A 849 8.01 -29.86 7.50
CA THR A 849 9.48 -29.69 7.58
C THR A 849 10.09 -30.13 8.90
N PHE A 850 9.30 -30.36 9.95
CA PHE A 850 9.84 -30.54 11.29
C PHE A 850 10.76 -31.76 11.40
N ASP A 851 10.42 -32.88 10.75
CA ASP A 851 11.28 -34.06 10.71
C ASP A 851 12.56 -33.84 9.90
N LYS A 852 12.55 -32.94 8.90
CA LYS A 852 13.76 -32.51 8.19
C LYS A 852 14.70 -31.68 9.08
N ILE A 853 14.18 -31.04 10.14
CA ILE A 853 15.01 -30.29 11.10
C ILE A 853 15.65 -31.27 12.08
N GLN A 854 14.83 -32.11 12.71
CA GLN A 854 15.25 -33.18 13.59
C GLN A 854 14.09 -34.18 13.72
N PRO A 855 14.32 -35.51 13.54
CA PRO A 855 13.26 -36.50 13.69
C PRO A 855 12.53 -36.36 15.04
N GLY A 856 11.19 -36.39 15.01
CA GLY A 856 10.35 -36.28 16.20
C GLY A 856 10.22 -34.86 16.78
N TYR A 857 10.87 -33.86 16.21
CA TYR A 857 10.72 -32.46 16.62
C TYR A 857 9.30 -31.97 16.29
N ARG A 858 8.57 -31.44 17.29
CA ARG A 858 7.19 -30.95 17.13
C ARG A 858 6.97 -29.68 17.96
N PRO A 859 7.52 -28.52 17.55
CA PRO A 859 7.30 -27.28 18.28
C PRO A 859 5.85 -26.81 18.16
N HIS A 860 5.35 -26.07 19.15
CA HIS A 860 4.08 -25.37 19.04
C HIS A 860 4.22 -24.14 18.13
N LEU A 861 3.31 -23.99 17.17
CA LEU A 861 3.23 -22.80 16.33
C LEU A 861 2.21 -21.80 16.85
N VAL A 862 2.57 -20.52 16.81
CA VAL A 862 1.65 -19.39 16.99
C VAL A 862 1.79 -18.49 15.77
N VAL A 863 0.73 -18.31 14.99
CA VAL A 863 0.77 -17.57 13.72
C VAL A 863 -0.16 -16.37 13.80
N ILE A 864 0.42 -15.17 13.65
CA ILE A 864 -0.27 -13.90 13.78
C ILE A 864 -0.12 -13.13 12.47
N ILE A 865 -1.24 -12.87 11.80
CA ILE A 865 -1.28 -12.03 10.61
C ILE A 865 -1.24 -10.56 11.03
N ALA A 866 -0.33 -9.78 10.47
CA ALA A 866 -0.25 -8.34 10.68
C ALA A 866 -0.75 -7.57 9.44
N GLN A 867 -1.79 -6.75 9.64
CA GLN A 867 -2.42 -5.95 8.59
C GLN A 867 -2.20 -4.45 8.85
N ARG A 868 -1.15 -3.91 8.23
CA ARG A 868 -0.73 -2.51 8.39
C ARG A 868 -1.58 -1.52 7.58
N ALA A 869 -2.11 -1.97 6.45
CA ALA A 869 -2.89 -1.15 5.53
C ALA A 869 -4.40 -1.26 5.79
N SER A 870 -4.81 -1.34 7.05
CA SER A 870 -6.24 -1.32 7.40
C SER A 870 -6.80 0.11 7.31
N HIS A 871 -8.10 0.23 7.02
CA HIS A 871 -8.82 1.51 7.07
C HIS A 871 -9.24 1.89 8.49
N ALA A 872 -9.05 1.00 9.47
CA ALA A 872 -9.37 1.28 10.85
C ALA A 872 -8.45 2.38 11.41
N ARG A 873 -9.05 3.38 12.02
CA ARG A 873 -8.41 4.43 12.80
C ARG A 873 -9.01 4.41 14.18
N VAL A 874 -8.18 4.72 15.17
CA VAL A 874 -8.56 4.78 16.57
C VAL A 874 -8.14 6.15 17.08
N PHE A 875 -9.09 6.87 17.68
CA PHE A 875 -8.91 8.22 18.20
C PHE A 875 -9.32 8.24 19.68
N PRO A 876 -8.77 9.14 20.50
CA PRO A 876 -9.36 9.41 21.81
C PRO A 876 -10.85 9.82 21.64
N SER A 877 -11.73 9.40 22.54
CA SER A 877 -13.14 9.85 22.51
C SER A 877 -13.23 11.38 22.64
N CYS A 878 -12.36 11.98 23.45
CA CYS A 878 -12.22 13.44 23.57
C CYS A 878 -10.87 13.87 22.99
N ILE A 879 -10.87 14.47 21.80
CA ILE A 879 -9.64 14.94 21.14
C ILE A 879 -9.34 16.37 21.58
N SER A 880 -8.12 16.61 22.08
CA SER A 880 -7.68 17.92 22.56
C SER A 880 -6.21 18.20 22.21
N GLY A 881 -5.81 19.47 22.28
CA GLY A 881 -4.43 19.90 22.03
C GLY A 881 -4.14 20.23 20.56
N ASN A 882 -2.93 20.76 20.31
CA ASN A 882 -2.57 21.34 19.01
C ASN A 882 -1.51 20.52 18.25
N ARG A 883 -0.86 19.55 18.90
CA ARG A 883 0.18 18.71 18.29
C ARG A 883 -0.33 17.31 18.02
N ALA A 884 0.27 16.62 17.05
CA ALA A 884 -0.10 15.25 16.69
C ALA A 884 0.00 14.30 17.90
N THR A 885 1.03 14.48 18.73
CA THR A 885 1.24 13.68 19.95
C THR A 885 0.13 13.88 21.00
N ASP A 886 -0.52 15.05 21.01
CA ASP A 886 -1.56 15.38 22.00
C ASP A 886 -2.93 14.87 21.55
N GLN A 887 -3.20 14.92 20.23
CA GLN A 887 -4.49 14.56 19.66
C GLN A 887 -4.66 13.07 19.36
N ASN A 888 -3.56 12.34 19.16
CA ASN A 888 -3.64 10.90 18.89
C ASN A 888 -3.74 10.08 20.17
N ILE A 889 -4.16 8.83 20.02
CA ILE A 889 -4.00 7.82 21.06
C ILE A 889 -2.51 7.61 21.40
N PRO A 890 -2.18 7.35 22.68
CA PRO A 890 -0.81 7.04 23.08
C PRO A 890 -0.37 5.66 22.57
N SER A 891 0.95 5.46 22.51
CA SER A 891 1.55 4.15 22.24
C SER A 891 1.11 3.11 23.27
N GLY A 892 0.83 1.89 22.83
CA GLY A 892 0.32 0.80 23.66
C GLY A 892 -1.21 0.73 23.74
N THR A 893 -1.92 1.68 23.12
CA THR A 893 -3.38 1.62 23.00
C THR A 893 -3.78 0.40 22.16
N CYS A 894 -4.57 -0.49 22.74
CA CYS A 894 -5.03 -1.72 22.11
C CYS A 894 -6.55 -1.89 22.22
N VAL A 895 -7.20 -2.02 21.07
CA VAL A 895 -8.62 -2.39 20.97
C VAL A 895 -8.69 -3.90 20.78
N GLU A 896 -9.11 -4.60 21.82
CA GLU A 896 -9.18 -6.06 21.84
C GLU A 896 -10.41 -6.61 21.11
N ASN A 897 -11.56 -5.96 21.24
CA ASN A 897 -12.84 -6.49 20.73
C ASN A 897 -13.17 -5.93 19.36
N VAL A 898 -12.48 -6.41 18.32
CA VAL A 898 -12.76 -5.98 16.94
C VAL A 898 -14.13 -6.50 16.50
N LEU A 899 -15.09 -5.58 16.34
CA LEU A 899 -16.51 -5.87 16.14
C LEU A 899 -16.85 -6.66 14.86
N THR A 900 -15.89 -6.73 13.93
CA THR A 900 -16.00 -7.32 12.60
C THR A 900 -15.16 -8.59 12.42
N SER A 901 -14.60 -9.16 13.49
CA SER A 901 -13.66 -10.29 13.36
C SER A 901 -14.34 -11.64 13.13
N TYR A 902 -14.39 -12.18 11.93
CA TYR A 902 -15.17 -13.39 11.64
C TYR A 902 -14.60 -14.69 12.24
N GLY A 903 -15.01 -15.06 13.46
CA GLY A 903 -14.59 -16.32 14.10
C GLY A 903 -13.10 -16.39 14.45
N TYR A 904 -12.36 -15.30 14.27
CA TYR A 904 -10.95 -15.18 14.62
C TYR A 904 -10.75 -14.31 15.86
N ASP A 905 -9.65 -14.53 16.56
CA ASP A 905 -9.18 -13.61 17.59
C ASP A 905 -8.37 -12.48 16.95
N GLU A 906 -8.96 -11.28 16.93
CA GLU A 906 -8.32 -10.08 16.39
C GLU A 906 -8.11 -9.02 17.45
N PHE A 907 -7.07 -8.21 17.30
CA PHE A 907 -6.86 -6.99 18.08
C PHE A 907 -6.21 -5.90 17.22
N ILE A 908 -6.49 -4.64 17.53
CA ILE A 908 -5.88 -3.48 16.87
C ILE A 908 -4.94 -2.82 17.87
N LEU A 909 -3.67 -2.67 17.51
CA LEU A 909 -2.63 -2.15 18.40
C LEU A 909 -1.90 -0.97 17.74
N SER A 910 -1.77 0.12 18.48
CA SER A 910 -0.90 1.23 18.13
C SER A 910 0.41 1.13 18.90
N SER A 911 1.45 0.59 18.27
CA SER A 911 2.76 0.47 18.91
C SER A 911 3.63 1.72 18.82
N GLN A 912 3.35 2.64 17.88
CA GLN A 912 4.22 3.78 17.59
C GLN A 912 3.72 5.07 18.24
N THR A 913 4.63 6.00 18.51
CA THR A 913 4.29 7.38 18.94
C THR A 913 4.11 8.28 17.71
N PRO A 914 2.90 8.75 17.40
CA PRO A 914 2.64 9.52 16.19
C PRO A 914 3.12 10.98 16.33
N LEU A 915 4.13 11.34 15.53
CA LEU A 915 4.69 12.70 15.51
C LEU A 915 4.01 13.61 14.48
N ILE A 916 3.34 13.05 13.49
CA ILE A 916 2.73 13.77 12.37
C ILE A 916 1.41 13.08 12.01
N GLY A 917 0.36 13.88 11.79
CA GLY A 917 -0.93 13.41 11.30
C GLY A 917 -1.65 12.46 12.25
N THR A 918 -2.49 11.61 11.67
CA THR A 918 -3.27 10.58 12.39
C THR A 918 -2.54 9.24 12.36
N VAL A 919 -2.43 8.57 13.51
CA VAL A 919 -1.78 7.27 13.63
C VAL A 919 -2.53 6.18 12.86
N ARG A 920 -1.77 5.28 12.23
CA ARG A 920 -2.30 4.06 11.61
C ARG A 920 -1.99 2.86 12.48
N PRO A 921 -2.95 2.39 13.31
CA PRO A 921 -2.73 1.21 14.13
C PRO A 921 -2.72 -0.06 13.25
N CYS A 922 -2.00 -1.08 13.68
CA CYS A 922 -1.93 -2.37 12.99
C CYS A 922 -3.04 -3.29 13.51
N LYS A 923 -3.77 -3.95 12.61
CA LYS A 923 -4.70 -5.02 12.98
C LYS A 923 -3.95 -6.35 12.97
N TYR A 924 -4.08 -7.12 14.05
CA TYR A 924 -3.49 -8.45 14.19
C TYR A 924 -4.59 -9.50 14.27
N THR A 925 -4.43 -10.58 13.52
CA THR A 925 -5.35 -11.73 13.52
C THR A 925 -4.58 -12.98 13.93
N ILE A 926 -4.99 -13.63 15.02
CA ILE A 926 -4.39 -14.87 15.50
C ILE A 926 -5.00 -16.02 14.68
N LEU A 927 -4.20 -16.60 13.79
CA LEU A 927 -4.64 -17.64 12.87
C LEU A 927 -4.40 -19.04 13.42
N VAL A 928 -3.29 -19.23 14.15
CA VAL A 928 -2.89 -20.50 14.79
C VAL A 928 -2.33 -20.19 16.17
N ASN A 929 -2.66 -21.00 17.18
CA ASN A 929 -2.19 -20.85 18.55
C ASN A 929 -2.10 -22.21 19.26
N ASP A 930 -1.19 -23.07 18.80
CA ASP A 930 -0.96 -24.40 19.39
C ASP A 930 -0.57 -24.31 20.87
N ALA A 931 0.13 -23.22 21.23
CA ALA A 931 0.60 -22.97 22.58
C ALA A 931 -0.52 -22.60 23.57
N LYS A 932 -1.74 -22.36 23.09
CA LYS A 932 -2.91 -21.95 23.89
C LYS A 932 -2.62 -20.75 24.78
N TRP A 933 -1.82 -19.80 24.29
CA TRP A 933 -1.58 -18.55 24.98
C TRP A 933 -2.83 -17.68 24.93
N SER A 934 -3.09 -16.95 26.01
CA SER A 934 -4.24 -16.05 26.06
C SER A 934 -4.05 -14.89 25.07
N LYS A 935 -5.16 -14.33 24.59
CA LYS A 935 -5.15 -13.13 23.75
C LYS A 935 -4.41 -11.96 24.43
N ASN A 936 -4.61 -11.82 25.74
CA ASN A 936 -3.93 -10.81 26.55
C ASN A 936 -2.40 -10.98 26.55
N GLU A 937 -1.89 -12.21 26.61
CA GLU A 937 -0.45 -12.50 26.48
C GLU A 937 0.07 -12.18 25.08
N LEU A 938 -0.66 -12.56 24.03
CA LEU A 938 -0.29 -12.30 22.65
C LEU A 938 -0.26 -10.81 22.31
N MET A 939 -1.20 -10.03 22.85
CA MET A 939 -1.23 -8.56 22.74
C MET A 939 0.03 -7.92 23.35
N HIS A 940 0.36 -8.28 24.60
CA HIS A 940 1.55 -7.75 25.28
C HIS A 940 2.83 -8.20 24.59
N LEU A 941 2.94 -9.48 24.21
CA LEU A 941 4.08 -9.99 23.47
C LEU A 941 4.27 -9.23 22.16
N THR A 942 3.21 -9.05 21.37
CA THR A 942 3.26 -8.28 20.12
C THR A 942 3.75 -6.84 20.35
N TYR A 943 3.26 -6.17 21.40
CA TYR A 943 3.70 -4.83 21.74
C TYR A 943 5.17 -4.78 22.17
N PHE A 944 5.60 -5.70 23.04
CA PHE A 944 6.99 -5.78 23.50
C PHE A 944 7.96 -6.03 22.34
N ARG A 945 7.60 -6.90 21.40
CA ARG A 945 8.43 -7.17 20.22
C ARG A 945 8.60 -5.95 19.32
N ALA A 946 7.71 -4.94 19.37
CA ALA A 946 7.92 -3.69 18.64
C ALA A 946 9.10 -2.87 19.22
N PHE A 947 9.43 -3.00 20.51
CA PHE A 947 10.58 -2.32 21.11
C PHE A 947 11.93 -2.91 20.69
N GLY A 948 11.95 -4.08 20.05
CA GLY A 948 13.19 -4.76 19.65
C GLY A 948 13.95 -4.11 18.50
N HIS A 949 13.44 -3.01 17.94
CA HIS A 949 14.06 -2.31 16.82
C HIS A 949 15.41 -1.68 17.20
N GLN A 950 16.50 -2.40 16.98
CA GLN A 950 17.82 -2.06 17.50
C GLN A 950 18.40 -0.68 17.11
N VAL A 951 17.87 0.02 16.09
CA VAL A 951 18.34 1.36 15.69
C VAL A 951 17.46 2.51 16.17
N SER A 952 16.37 2.24 16.90
CA SER A 952 15.54 3.26 17.54
C SER A 952 14.94 2.71 18.83
N TYR A 953 15.02 3.48 19.90
CA TYR A 953 14.38 3.13 21.16
C TYR A 953 12.86 3.34 21.13
N GLN A 954 12.37 4.14 20.18
CA GLN A 954 10.94 4.25 19.92
C GLN A 954 10.51 3.08 19.02
N PRO A 955 9.46 2.33 19.41
CA PRO A 955 8.91 1.22 18.63
C PRO A 955 8.31 1.68 17.28
N PRO A 956 8.49 0.89 16.20
CA PRO A 956 7.71 1.05 14.97
C PRO A 956 6.27 0.50 15.16
N SER A 957 5.45 0.55 14.11
CA SER A 957 4.06 0.06 14.14
C SER A 957 3.91 -1.46 14.28
N VAL A 958 4.98 -2.22 14.05
CA VAL A 958 4.98 -3.68 14.02
C VAL A 958 6.15 -4.26 14.82
N PRO A 959 6.07 -5.55 15.22
CA PRO A 959 7.21 -6.27 15.79
C PRO A 959 8.50 -6.12 15.00
N ASP A 960 9.62 -6.11 15.71
CA ASP A 960 10.98 -6.01 15.17
C ASP A 960 11.28 -7.02 14.05
N VAL A 961 10.86 -8.28 14.18
CA VAL A 961 11.02 -9.31 13.14
C VAL A 961 10.27 -8.96 11.85
N LEU A 962 9.08 -8.36 11.94
CA LEU A 962 8.36 -7.90 10.74
C LEU A 962 8.99 -6.67 10.13
N TYR A 963 9.41 -5.72 10.98
CA TYR A 963 10.12 -4.53 10.51
C TYR A 963 11.42 -4.90 9.78
N ALA A 964 12.16 -5.88 10.31
CA ALA A 964 13.37 -6.41 9.68
C ALA A 964 13.05 -7.16 8.38
N ALA A 965 12.05 -8.05 8.38
CA ALA A 965 11.59 -8.77 7.20
C ALA A 965 11.19 -7.83 6.06
N GLU A 966 10.50 -6.73 6.35
CA GLU A 966 10.15 -5.73 5.33
C GLU A 966 11.38 -5.07 4.71
N ASN A 967 12.35 -4.67 5.53
CA ASN A 967 13.58 -4.07 5.02
C ASN A 967 14.40 -5.07 4.19
N LEU A 968 14.36 -6.35 4.56
CA LEU A 968 14.95 -7.43 3.77
C LEU A 968 14.24 -7.59 2.43
N ALA A 969 12.90 -7.71 2.40
CA ALA A 969 12.14 -7.84 1.15
C ALA A 969 12.44 -6.66 0.19
N LYS A 970 12.50 -5.43 0.72
CA LYS A 970 12.89 -4.24 -0.04
C LYS A 970 14.34 -4.33 -0.54
N ARG A 971 15.28 -4.77 0.31
CA ARG A 971 16.69 -4.95 -0.07
C ARG A 971 16.82 -5.98 -1.18
N GLY A 972 16.19 -7.15 -1.06
CA GLY A 972 16.24 -8.21 -2.06
C GLY A 972 15.69 -7.74 -3.41
N ARG A 973 14.60 -6.96 -3.42
CA ARG A 973 14.08 -6.32 -4.63
C ARG A 973 15.09 -5.36 -5.28
N ASN A 974 15.75 -4.52 -4.49
CA ASN A 974 16.77 -3.61 -5.02
C ASN A 974 17.99 -4.38 -5.55
N ASN A 975 18.47 -5.38 -4.81
CA ASN A 975 19.56 -6.24 -5.24
C ASN A 975 19.22 -6.94 -6.57
N TYR A 976 17.98 -7.43 -6.74
CA TYR A 976 17.52 -8.04 -7.98
C TYR A 976 17.63 -7.06 -9.15
N LYS A 977 17.12 -5.83 -8.98
CA LYS A 977 17.20 -4.79 -10.01
C LYS A 977 18.64 -4.40 -10.37
N ILE A 978 19.55 -4.40 -9.39
CA ILE A 978 20.98 -4.15 -9.63
C ILE A 978 21.62 -5.34 -10.34
N HIS A 979 21.34 -6.57 -9.90
CA HIS A 979 21.84 -7.80 -10.49
C HIS A 979 21.49 -7.90 -11.99
N GLN A 980 20.26 -7.52 -12.36
CA GLN A 980 19.82 -7.42 -13.76
C GLN A 980 20.69 -6.51 -14.64
N ARG A 981 21.40 -5.54 -14.06
CA ARG A 981 22.30 -4.64 -14.80
C ARG A 981 23.70 -5.22 -15.00
N TYR A 982 24.14 -6.15 -14.13
CA TYR A 982 25.49 -6.72 -14.17
C TYR A 982 25.55 -8.08 -14.87
N VAL A 983 24.50 -8.86 -14.74
CA VAL A 983 24.40 -10.12 -15.47
C VAL A 983 23.92 -9.80 -16.87
N ASN A 984 24.63 -10.31 -17.88
CA ASN A 984 24.12 -10.29 -19.24
C ASN A 984 22.92 -11.23 -19.29
N LEU A 985 21.73 -10.69 -18.98
CA LEU A 985 20.47 -11.43 -18.99
C LEU A 985 20.25 -12.11 -20.34
N GLN A 986 20.74 -11.51 -21.42
CA GLN A 986 20.66 -12.09 -22.75
C GLN A 986 21.50 -13.37 -22.86
N ALA A 987 22.65 -13.44 -22.21
CA ALA A 987 23.45 -14.68 -22.19
C ALA A 987 22.79 -15.77 -21.34
N VAL A 988 22.19 -15.41 -20.20
CA VAL A 988 21.42 -16.33 -19.35
C VAL A 988 20.19 -16.83 -20.09
N GLU A 989 19.43 -15.92 -20.69
CA GLU A 989 18.25 -16.20 -21.51
C GLU A 989 18.63 -17.10 -22.68
N ASN A 990 19.69 -16.79 -23.43
CA ASN A 990 20.15 -17.65 -24.53
C ASN A 990 20.55 -19.06 -24.06
N ARG A 991 21.19 -19.18 -22.88
CA ARG A 991 21.51 -20.49 -22.31
C ARG A 991 20.25 -21.24 -21.91
N ILE A 992 19.32 -20.61 -21.19
CA ILE A 992 18.05 -21.25 -20.79
C ILE A 992 17.21 -21.60 -22.03
N ILE A 993 17.12 -20.72 -23.03
CA ILE A 993 16.46 -21.01 -24.31
C ILE A 993 17.08 -22.23 -24.97
N LYS A 994 18.41 -22.38 -24.91
CA LYS A 994 19.10 -23.55 -25.45
C LYS A 994 18.80 -24.81 -24.63
N ASP A 995 18.86 -24.72 -23.31
CA ASP A 995 18.61 -25.83 -22.38
C ASP A 995 17.14 -26.27 -22.37
N HIS A 996 16.24 -25.38 -22.78
CA HIS A 996 14.81 -25.60 -22.92
C HIS A 996 14.34 -25.43 -24.37
N SER A 997 15.19 -25.79 -25.34
CA SER A 997 14.91 -25.57 -26.77
C SER A 997 13.63 -26.27 -27.24
N GLU A 998 13.24 -27.35 -26.57
CA GLU A 998 11.96 -28.04 -26.76
C GLU A 998 10.71 -27.25 -26.30
N LEU A 999 10.86 -26.20 -25.47
CA LEU A 999 9.75 -25.39 -24.93
C LEU A 999 9.47 -24.11 -25.75
N ILE A 1000 10.10 -23.92 -26.91
CA ILE A 1000 10.02 -22.68 -27.70
C ILE A 1000 8.82 -22.72 -28.67
N ASN A 1001 7.60 -22.71 -28.14
CA ASN A 1001 6.39 -22.36 -28.87
C ASN A 1001 5.71 -21.14 -28.21
N GLU A 1002 4.96 -20.35 -28.97
CA GLU A 1002 4.47 -19.03 -28.52
C GLU A 1002 3.62 -19.09 -27.24
N ASP A 1003 2.99 -20.23 -26.98
CA ASP A 1003 2.14 -20.46 -25.80
C ASP A 1003 2.94 -20.66 -24.49
N MET A 1004 4.25 -20.96 -24.56
CA MET A 1004 5.05 -21.34 -23.38
C MET A 1004 6.08 -20.29 -22.92
N ARG A 1005 6.00 -19.04 -23.42
CA ARG A 1005 6.85 -17.93 -22.96
C ARG A 1005 6.81 -17.73 -21.43
N GLU A 1006 5.69 -18.05 -20.77
CA GLU A 1006 5.59 -17.95 -19.31
C GLU A 1006 6.50 -18.95 -18.57
N GLU A 1007 6.69 -20.16 -19.11
CA GLU A 1007 7.57 -21.16 -18.51
C GLU A 1007 9.04 -20.76 -18.65
N LEU A 1008 9.43 -20.27 -19.83
CA LEU A 1008 10.78 -19.74 -20.05
C LEU A 1008 11.07 -18.53 -19.13
N ALA A 1009 10.08 -17.63 -18.94
CA ALA A 1009 10.21 -16.54 -17.98
C ALA A 1009 10.36 -17.05 -16.54
N ALA A 1010 9.60 -18.09 -16.16
CA ALA A 1010 9.72 -18.71 -14.85
C ALA A 1010 11.10 -19.33 -14.64
N ALA A 1011 11.67 -20.00 -15.65
CA ALA A 1011 13.02 -20.58 -15.59
C ALA A 1011 14.11 -19.50 -15.43
N ILE A 1012 14.04 -18.40 -16.18
CA ILE A 1012 14.96 -17.25 -16.00
C ILE A 1012 14.86 -16.70 -14.58
N VAL A 1013 13.63 -16.49 -14.09
CA VAL A 1013 13.39 -16.00 -12.73
C VAL A 1013 13.93 -16.97 -11.68
N ASP A 1014 13.76 -18.27 -11.87
CA ASP A 1014 14.27 -19.28 -10.94
C ASP A 1014 15.79 -19.36 -10.98
N GLU A 1015 16.44 -19.24 -12.13
CA GLU A 1015 17.90 -19.23 -12.18
C GLU A 1015 18.49 -17.97 -11.53
N MET A 1016 17.88 -16.80 -11.80
CA MET A 1016 18.21 -15.57 -11.08
C MET A 1016 17.95 -15.73 -9.58
N SER A 1017 16.87 -16.41 -9.20
CA SER A 1017 16.58 -16.74 -7.81
C SER A 1017 17.66 -17.61 -7.21
N VAL A 1018 18.11 -18.66 -7.90
CA VAL A 1018 19.15 -19.57 -7.41
C VAL A 1018 20.47 -18.82 -7.25
N ALA A 1019 20.88 -18.05 -8.26
CA ALA A 1019 22.10 -17.24 -8.19
C ALA A 1019 22.04 -16.23 -7.02
N MET A 1020 20.93 -15.48 -6.92
CA MET A 1020 20.76 -14.52 -5.82
C MET A 1020 20.68 -15.17 -4.44
N ASN A 1021 19.94 -16.28 -4.32
CA ASN A 1021 19.83 -17.03 -3.07
C ASN A 1021 21.18 -17.68 -2.70
N GLY A 1022 22.00 -18.06 -3.67
CA GLY A 1022 23.36 -18.57 -3.46
C GLY A 1022 24.35 -17.48 -3.02
N MET A 1023 24.12 -16.23 -3.43
CA MET A 1023 24.92 -15.08 -3.00
C MET A 1023 24.54 -14.58 -1.60
N THR A 1024 23.45 -15.05 -1.00
CA THR A 1024 23.10 -14.65 0.36
C THR A 1024 24.13 -15.18 1.35
N ILE A 1025 24.94 -14.28 1.92
CA ILE A 1025 25.93 -14.65 2.94
C ILE A 1025 25.20 -15.29 4.12
N PRO A 1026 25.55 -16.55 4.48
CA PRO A 1026 25.02 -17.18 5.68
C PRO A 1026 25.39 -16.34 6.90
N LYS A 1027 24.47 -16.22 7.88
CA LYS A 1027 24.70 -15.52 9.16
C LYS A 1027 24.84 -14.00 9.07
N ARG A 1028 24.33 -13.39 8.00
CA ARG A 1028 24.23 -11.93 7.94
C ARG A 1028 23.16 -11.45 8.92
N ASN A 1029 23.59 -11.06 10.11
CA ASN A 1029 22.77 -10.26 10.99
C ASN A 1029 22.62 -8.86 10.38
N PHE A 1030 21.51 -8.65 9.69
CA PHE A 1030 21.21 -7.35 9.09
C PHE A 1030 20.97 -6.25 10.16
N TRP A 1031 20.79 -6.68 11.41
CA TRP A 1031 20.41 -5.86 12.57
C TRP A 1031 21.03 -6.33 13.89
N ALA A 1032 22.08 -7.17 13.90
CA ALA A 1032 22.72 -7.69 15.13
C ALA A 1032 24.25 -7.85 15.01
#